data_AF-A0A929BN25-F1
#
_entry.id   AF-A0A929BN25-F1
#
_cell.length_a   1.000
_cell.length_b   1.000
_cell.length_c   1.000
_cell.angle_alpha   90.00
_cell.angle_beta   90.00
_cell.angle_gamma   90.00
#
_symmetry.space_group_name_H-M   'P 1'
#
loop_
_entity.id
_entity.type
_entity.pdbx_description
1 polymer ?
#
loop_
_entity_poly.entity_id
_entity_poly.type
_entity_poly.pdbx_seq_one_letter_code
_entity_poly.pdbx_strand_id
1 'polypeptide(L)'
;VFQNSAADNRIAYATVEYAGAADNPYWQGISAYYSTLCVEHSTIRHLDGWNTGVYLEGSEAQVLDNVIHDVGEDGIHIVWGDVVVRGNHVYNAYEGIELEFMVTPAVLLDNHVHDITDDCIDLDASAAVVERNELHHCGDKGISVGYPSSTTLVNNLVYATREGIAIEDGAVSRIVNNTVTGNQIGIGLHRAHEEDGGFATLVNCIVWDNGIGLEVRDGSVITVTYSNVEGGWPGEGNINADPLFRTPQGSDYRPLESSPCVDAGTPVGAPDEDIQGGPRPWGRGYDLGAHELNEFFSYLPLVLYNYPPAPPIYRLYADPDDLAWLAAQNPYQDETIPATFCAPPASGGVGGGCWDVDVRYRGDTARLMPKKCWKIFFPGSDLFQGQKGLLQKELNLNADYVDQTLLRSYVGYDLFTRADVPAPRAGHARLYINDEYYGLFSQVEQVDERFLHRLGIEMHGNLYKPFYGNLGLEESDWWYWEHYPKKTNRQSGHEDLVAFIELINNTPDEQFPDAITEVLDVNGWLDWYAVNILIGNFEMTNKNHYLYHDSSTGRWMILPWDVDISFGHNEGNPYGLFDRDISWDNPIDTGADPTGKYNHLIDRMMDVPEFRFYHCRRLTELMADEFSPAEMFPRIDETFAYIYDAAIADPNRWRPDELYGTPGFEDGPDELKTYITNRIQFLETERTTFCPDLEVPLTVNEFMADNASTVADEAGDYDDW
;
A
#
# COMPACT_ATOMS: atom_id res chain seq x y z
N VAL A 1 24.75 20.31 16.66
CA VAL A 1 26.14 20.36 16.13
C VAL A 1 26.89 19.09 16.49
N PHE A 2 27.38 18.35 15.50
CA PHE A 2 28.25 17.18 15.62
C PHE A 2 29.65 17.52 15.09
N GLN A 3 30.71 17.16 15.81
CA GLN A 3 32.08 17.50 15.41
C GLN A 3 33.03 16.32 15.65
N ASN A 4 33.75 15.91 14.60
CA ASN A 4 34.72 14.81 14.62
C ASN A 4 34.16 13.51 15.23
N SER A 5 32.88 13.23 15.00
CA SER A 5 32.19 12.07 15.54
C SER A 5 32.12 10.97 14.49
N ALA A 6 32.93 9.92 14.67
CA ALA A 6 32.84 8.68 13.88
C ALA A 6 31.79 7.70 14.43
N ALA A 7 30.95 8.13 15.38
CA ALA A 7 29.82 7.36 15.86
C ALA A 7 28.65 7.45 14.86
N ASP A 8 27.74 6.48 14.91
CA ASP A 8 26.49 6.50 14.15
C ASP A 8 25.52 7.52 14.80
N ASN A 9 25.67 8.80 14.44
CA ASN A 9 24.82 9.87 14.96
C ASN A 9 23.52 9.90 14.15
N ARG A 10 22.37 9.97 14.83
CA ARG A 10 21.06 9.93 14.19
C ARG A 10 20.10 10.93 14.80
N ILE A 11 19.41 11.67 13.93
CA ILE A 11 18.23 12.48 14.25
C ILE A 11 17.08 11.90 13.42
N ALA A 12 16.04 11.40 14.08
CA ALA A 12 14.91 10.77 13.42
C ALA A 12 13.60 11.18 14.10
N TYR A 13 12.55 11.43 13.31
CA TYR A 13 11.21 11.79 13.82
C TYR A 13 11.23 12.99 14.78
N ALA A 14 12.04 14.00 14.47
CA ALA A 14 12.24 15.18 15.30
C ALA A 14 11.70 16.45 14.64
N THR A 15 11.33 17.42 15.45
CA THR A 15 11.14 18.81 15.02
C THR A 15 12.30 19.65 15.53
N VAL A 16 13.01 20.33 14.62
CA VAL A 16 14.11 21.25 14.93
C VAL A 16 13.69 22.65 14.51
N GLU A 17 13.46 23.52 15.49
CA GLU A 17 13.01 24.89 15.24
C GLU A 17 13.72 25.92 16.11
N TYR A 18 13.80 27.15 15.61
CA TYR A 18 14.48 28.27 16.26
C TYR A 18 15.94 27.94 16.68
N ALA A 19 16.57 27.02 15.95
CA ALA A 19 17.92 26.58 16.18
C ALA A 19 18.93 27.50 15.47
N GLY A 20 20.11 27.65 16.07
CA GLY A 20 21.18 28.48 15.54
C GLY A 20 21.70 29.47 16.57
N ALA A 21 23.01 29.72 16.56
CA ALA A 21 23.62 30.71 17.44
C ALA A 21 23.89 32.00 16.67
N ALA A 22 23.19 33.08 17.03
CA ALA A 22 23.30 34.39 16.37
C ALA A 22 24.74 34.94 16.25
N ASP A 23 25.67 34.46 17.07
CA ASP A 23 27.07 34.92 17.13
C ASP A 23 28.10 33.91 16.57
N ASN A 24 27.67 32.78 15.98
CA ASN A 24 28.60 31.76 15.49
C ASN A 24 28.17 31.15 14.15
N PRO A 25 28.86 31.48 13.02
CA PRO A 25 28.50 30.97 11.69
C PRO A 25 28.68 29.45 11.57
N TYR A 26 29.35 28.80 12.51
CA TYR A 26 29.51 27.34 12.50
C TYR A 26 28.33 26.60 13.14
N TRP A 27 27.41 27.28 13.81
CA TRP A 27 26.33 26.67 14.58
C TRP A 27 24.98 27.10 14.01
N GLN A 28 24.63 26.48 12.88
CA GLN A 28 23.35 26.63 12.18
C GLN A 28 22.32 25.64 12.76
N GLY A 29 21.28 25.25 11.99
CA GLY A 29 20.25 24.30 12.42
C GLY A 29 20.84 22.95 12.86
N ILE A 30 20.89 21.99 11.93
CA ILE A 30 21.60 20.72 12.14
C ILE A 30 22.95 20.78 11.43
N SER A 31 24.03 21.00 12.18
CA SER A 31 25.38 21.04 11.60
C SER A 31 26.20 19.79 11.96
N ALA A 32 26.88 19.19 10.98
CA ALA A 32 27.88 18.14 11.18
C ALA A 32 29.20 18.48 10.48
N TYR A 33 30.30 18.30 11.21
CA TYR A 33 31.66 18.56 10.75
C TYR A 33 32.49 17.30 10.93
N TYR A 34 33.04 16.76 9.85
CA TYR A 34 33.90 15.58 9.86
C TYR A 34 33.28 14.42 10.65
N SER A 35 31.98 14.18 10.46
CA SER A 35 31.19 13.24 11.26
C SER A 35 30.34 12.31 10.39
N THR A 36 29.91 11.19 10.95
CA THR A 36 28.86 10.35 10.35
C THR A 36 27.50 10.77 10.89
N LEU A 37 26.54 11.13 10.04
CA LEU A 37 25.21 11.62 10.47
C LEU A 37 24.07 11.13 9.57
N CYS A 38 23.02 10.58 10.17
CA CYS A 38 21.72 10.40 9.51
C CYS A 38 20.69 11.39 10.08
N VAL A 39 20.06 12.18 9.22
CA VAL A 39 18.89 13.03 9.55
C VAL A 39 17.72 12.52 8.73
N GLU A 40 16.67 12.02 9.39
CA GLU A 40 15.54 11.46 8.66
C GLU A 40 14.16 11.73 9.28
N HIS A 41 13.12 11.69 8.44
CA HIS A 41 11.72 11.79 8.87
C HIS A 41 11.46 12.96 9.83
N SER A 42 12.20 14.06 9.69
CA SER A 42 12.21 15.18 10.62
C SER A 42 11.75 16.46 9.94
N THR A 43 11.24 17.40 10.73
CA THR A 43 10.86 18.74 10.28
C THR A 43 11.89 19.75 10.79
N ILE A 44 12.54 20.50 9.90
CA ILE A 44 13.50 21.55 10.26
C ILE A 44 12.95 22.90 9.77
N ARG A 45 12.69 23.84 10.69
CA ARG A 45 12.01 25.08 10.32
C ARG A 45 12.27 26.29 11.22
N HIS A 46 11.83 27.45 10.76
CA HIS A 46 11.88 28.72 11.52
C HIS A 46 13.31 29.06 11.98
N LEU A 47 14.25 28.97 11.05
CA LEU A 47 15.65 29.30 11.30
C LEU A 47 15.95 30.69 10.73
N ASP A 48 15.82 31.71 11.57
CA ASP A 48 16.01 33.10 11.14
C ASP A 48 17.47 33.45 10.82
N GLY A 49 17.69 34.44 9.96
CA GLY A 49 19.02 35.01 9.71
C GLY A 49 19.80 34.25 8.64
N TRP A 50 21.08 33.95 8.90
CA TRP A 50 21.98 33.21 7.99
C TRP A 50 22.14 31.77 8.47
N ASN A 51 21.01 31.11 8.74
CA ASN A 51 21.00 29.76 9.29
C ASN A 51 20.48 28.78 8.23
N THR A 52 21.34 27.89 7.78
CA THR A 52 20.98 26.71 6.99
C THR A 52 20.19 25.70 7.82
N GLY A 53 19.26 25.00 7.19
CA GLY A 53 18.53 23.86 7.77
C GLY A 53 19.47 22.74 8.20
N VAL A 54 20.12 22.12 7.23
CA VAL A 54 21.12 21.06 7.45
C VAL A 54 22.44 21.45 6.80
N TYR A 55 23.50 21.53 7.60
CA TYR A 55 24.85 21.88 7.14
C TYR A 55 25.83 20.75 7.38
N LEU A 56 26.53 20.34 6.33
CA LEU A 56 27.44 19.21 6.34
C LEU A 56 28.80 19.64 5.78
N GLU A 57 29.86 19.57 6.58
CA GLU A 57 31.23 19.77 6.10
C GLU A 57 32.04 18.50 6.30
N GLY A 58 32.61 17.96 5.23
CA GLY A 58 33.53 16.82 5.29
C GLY A 58 32.96 15.55 5.91
N SER A 59 31.65 15.38 5.83
CA SER A 59 30.90 14.38 6.57
C SER A 59 30.43 13.23 5.68
N GLU A 60 30.23 12.06 6.28
CA GLU A 60 29.51 10.95 5.66
C GLU A 60 28.07 11.02 6.15
N ALA A 61 27.13 11.38 5.28
CA ALA A 61 25.80 11.74 5.75
C ALA A 61 24.65 11.27 4.86
N GLN A 62 23.52 11.04 5.52
CA GLN A 62 22.24 10.74 4.87
C GLN A 62 21.21 11.76 5.36
N VAL A 63 20.58 12.47 4.44
CA VAL A 63 19.47 13.40 4.72
C VAL A 63 18.25 12.86 3.99
N LEU A 64 17.37 12.19 4.73
CA LEU A 64 16.33 11.31 4.17
C LEU A 64 14.92 11.72 4.59
N ASP A 65 14.03 11.93 3.63
CA ASP A 65 12.59 11.99 3.90
C ASP A 65 12.20 13.07 4.95
N ASN A 66 12.90 14.22 4.92
CA ASN A 66 12.66 15.36 5.82
C ASN A 66 11.81 16.46 5.17
N VAL A 67 11.20 17.31 5.99
CA VAL A 67 10.58 18.57 5.56
C VAL A 67 11.41 19.73 6.09
N ILE A 68 11.99 20.55 5.20
CA ILE A 68 12.89 21.66 5.57
C ILE A 68 12.31 22.95 5.01
N HIS A 69 11.91 23.88 5.88
CA HIS A 69 11.29 25.10 5.40
C HIS A 69 11.41 26.31 6.31
N ASP A 70 11.22 27.50 5.76
CA ASP A 70 11.34 28.77 6.48
C ASP A 70 12.73 28.89 7.15
N VAL A 71 13.77 28.68 6.34
CA VAL A 71 15.18 28.82 6.72
C VAL A 71 15.76 30.06 6.05
N GLY A 72 16.62 30.78 6.76
CA GLY A 72 17.11 32.08 6.31
C GLY A 72 18.23 32.03 5.28
N GLU A 73 18.97 30.93 5.23
CA GLU A 73 19.98 30.61 4.21
C GLU A 73 19.50 29.34 3.46
N ASP A 74 20.33 28.32 3.28
CA ASP A 74 19.98 27.18 2.43
C ASP A 74 19.17 26.12 3.19
N GLY A 75 18.35 25.36 2.48
CA GLY A 75 17.68 24.20 3.05
C GLY A 75 18.71 23.16 3.51
N ILE A 76 19.56 22.73 2.59
CA ILE A 76 20.63 21.77 2.82
C ILE A 76 21.89 22.28 2.15
N HIS A 77 22.97 22.47 2.91
CA HIS A 77 24.27 22.90 2.40
C HIS A 77 25.32 21.82 2.70
N ILE A 78 26.02 21.35 1.67
CA ILE A 78 27.05 20.32 1.78
C ILE A 78 28.37 20.81 1.21
N VAL A 79 29.38 20.94 2.07
CA VAL A 79 30.76 21.28 1.71
C VAL A 79 31.61 20.02 1.80
N TRP A 80 31.81 19.35 0.66
CA TRP A 80 32.51 18.07 0.44
C TRP A 80 32.14 16.91 1.40
N GLY A 81 32.30 15.67 0.94
CA GLY A 81 31.98 14.48 1.74
C GLY A 81 31.37 13.37 0.90
N ASP A 82 30.79 12.38 1.57
CA ASP A 82 30.04 11.28 0.94
C ASP A 82 28.59 11.38 1.42
N VAL A 83 27.72 11.99 0.61
CA VAL A 83 26.37 12.38 1.04
C VAL A 83 25.27 11.89 0.09
N VAL A 84 24.19 11.40 0.70
CA VAL A 84 22.93 11.08 0.02
C VAL A 84 21.82 11.97 0.58
N VAL A 85 21.15 12.71 -0.31
CA VAL A 85 19.99 13.55 0.00
C VAL A 85 18.80 12.99 -0.76
N ARG A 86 17.87 12.36 -0.05
CA ARG A 86 16.77 11.62 -0.68
C ARG A 86 15.40 11.92 -0.08
N GLY A 87 14.38 12.10 -0.91
CA GLY A 87 13.00 12.16 -0.44
C GLY A 87 12.65 13.42 0.36
N ASN A 88 13.53 14.44 0.37
CA ASN A 88 13.29 15.64 1.17
C ASN A 88 12.38 16.60 0.45
N HIS A 89 11.57 17.30 1.24
CA HIS A 89 10.70 18.39 0.80
C HIS A 89 11.27 19.70 1.33
N VAL A 90 11.84 20.53 0.45
CA VAL A 90 12.55 21.77 0.82
C VAL A 90 11.87 22.98 0.22
N TYR A 91 11.45 23.95 1.04
CA TYR A 91 10.81 25.17 0.54
C TYR A 91 10.97 26.40 1.41
N ASN A 92 10.77 27.61 0.87
CA ASN A 92 10.97 28.88 1.57
C ASN A 92 12.39 29.01 2.17
N ALA A 93 13.41 28.86 1.33
CA ALA A 93 14.83 29.02 1.68
C ALA A 93 15.50 30.03 0.72
N TYR A 94 16.76 30.40 1.01
CA TYR A 94 17.58 31.16 0.07
C TYR A 94 17.92 30.29 -1.14
N GLU A 95 18.68 29.21 -0.91
CA GLU A 95 18.85 28.09 -1.85
C GLU A 95 18.21 26.82 -1.30
N GLY A 96 17.85 25.88 -2.18
CA GLY A 96 17.23 24.63 -1.75
C GLY A 96 18.28 23.64 -1.24
N ILE A 97 19.12 23.15 -2.16
CA ILE A 97 20.20 22.20 -1.88
C ILE A 97 21.48 22.72 -2.55
N GLU A 98 22.48 23.08 -1.74
CA GLU A 98 23.78 23.58 -2.19
C GLU A 98 24.87 22.52 -2.00
N LEU A 99 25.69 22.31 -3.04
CA LEU A 99 26.82 21.40 -3.04
C LEU A 99 28.12 22.12 -3.42
N GLU A 100 29.05 22.21 -2.48
CA GLU A 100 30.40 22.75 -2.70
C GLU A 100 31.49 21.65 -2.66
N PHE A 101 32.36 21.62 -3.67
CA PHE A 101 33.58 20.83 -3.71
C PHE A 101 33.40 19.30 -3.61
N MET A 102 32.29 18.76 -4.12
CA MET A 102 32.02 17.32 -4.09
C MET A 102 32.94 16.54 -5.03
N VAL A 103 33.97 15.88 -4.48
CA VAL A 103 34.89 15.03 -5.26
C VAL A 103 34.28 13.65 -5.55
N THR A 104 33.62 13.06 -4.55
CA THR A 104 32.75 11.88 -4.76
C THR A 104 31.38 12.38 -5.20
N PRO A 105 30.75 11.76 -6.22
CA PRO A 105 29.41 12.16 -6.64
C PRO A 105 28.41 12.10 -5.49
N ALA A 106 27.82 13.25 -5.13
CA ALA A 106 26.65 13.30 -4.25
C ALA A 106 25.44 12.66 -4.96
N VAL A 107 24.50 12.10 -4.20
CA VAL A 107 23.24 11.57 -4.76
C VAL A 107 22.09 12.42 -4.24
N LEU A 108 21.44 13.15 -5.14
CA LEU A 108 20.22 13.92 -4.89
C LEU A 108 19.05 13.21 -5.57
N LEU A 109 18.22 12.51 -4.80
CA LEU A 109 17.23 11.56 -5.32
C LEU A 109 15.82 11.81 -4.77
N ASP A 110 14.79 11.84 -5.61
CA ASP A 110 13.39 11.92 -5.16
C ASP A 110 13.08 13.15 -4.27
N ASN A 111 13.82 14.26 -4.39
CA ASN A 111 13.55 15.47 -3.60
C ASN A 111 12.53 16.37 -4.30
N HIS A 112 11.73 17.07 -3.51
CA HIS A 112 10.82 18.12 -3.96
C HIS A 112 11.31 19.46 -3.43
N VAL A 113 11.74 20.35 -4.31
CA VAL A 113 12.33 21.64 -3.92
C VAL A 113 11.57 22.78 -4.59
N HIS A 114 11.02 23.69 -3.80
CA HIS A 114 10.22 24.78 -4.35
C HIS A 114 10.13 26.05 -3.51
N ASP A 115 9.62 27.13 -4.12
CA ASP A 115 9.49 28.44 -3.47
C ASP A 115 10.83 28.90 -2.85
N ILE A 116 11.89 28.75 -3.64
CA ILE A 116 13.26 29.09 -3.28
C ILE A 116 13.60 30.48 -3.82
N THR A 117 14.35 31.25 -3.04
CA THR A 117 14.68 32.64 -3.40
C THR A 117 15.65 32.71 -4.58
N ASP A 118 16.64 31.82 -4.62
CA ASP A 118 17.68 31.74 -5.64
C ASP A 118 17.55 30.42 -6.43
N ASP A 119 18.52 29.51 -6.33
CA ASP A 119 18.57 28.25 -7.08
C ASP A 119 17.94 27.08 -6.29
N CYS A 120 17.12 26.23 -6.93
CA CYS A 120 16.57 25.05 -6.22
C CYS A 120 17.71 24.09 -5.84
N ILE A 121 18.63 23.84 -6.77
CA ILE A 121 19.86 23.08 -6.54
C ILE A 121 21.02 23.89 -7.10
N ASP A 122 22.01 24.18 -6.26
CA ASP A 122 23.27 24.80 -6.68
C ASP A 122 24.46 23.84 -6.54
N LEU A 123 25.31 23.81 -7.55
CA LEU A 123 26.45 22.90 -7.67
C LEU A 123 27.72 23.64 -8.07
N ASP A 124 28.58 23.82 -7.09
CA ASP A 124 29.84 24.55 -7.21
C ASP A 124 31.04 23.61 -7.03
N ALA A 125 31.83 23.43 -8.10
CA ALA A 125 33.00 22.55 -8.12
C ALA A 125 32.70 21.12 -7.68
N SER A 126 31.53 20.61 -8.08
CA SER A 126 30.91 19.41 -7.52
C SER A 126 30.60 18.33 -8.56
N ALA A 127 30.75 17.08 -8.15
CA ALA A 127 30.20 15.93 -8.86
C ALA A 127 28.87 15.49 -8.21
N ALA A 128 27.86 15.22 -9.02
CA ALA A 128 26.55 14.78 -8.51
C ALA A 128 25.75 13.92 -9.50
N VAL A 129 24.92 13.03 -8.95
CA VAL A 129 23.80 12.39 -9.62
C VAL A 129 22.52 13.00 -9.07
N VAL A 130 21.78 13.72 -9.92
CA VAL A 130 20.53 14.39 -9.59
C VAL A 130 19.42 13.67 -10.32
N GLU A 131 18.65 12.86 -9.60
CA GLU A 131 17.73 11.91 -10.18
C GLU A 131 16.32 11.99 -9.57
N ARG A 132 15.28 12.00 -10.42
CA ARG A 132 13.85 12.01 -10.04
C ARG A 132 13.43 13.13 -9.09
N ASN A 133 14.06 14.30 -9.20
CA ASN A 133 13.67 15.46 -8.39
C ASN A 133 12.60 16.31 -9.09
N GLU A 134 11.70 16.90 -8.30
CA GLU A 134 10.74 17.91 -8.74
C GLU A 134 11.19 19.29 -8.24
N LEU A 135 11.52 20.20 -9.17
CA LEU A 135 12.18 21.48 -8.88
C LEU A 135 11.39 22.62 -9.51
N HIS A 136 10.83 23.53 -8.70
CA HIS A 136 9.97 24.56 -9.26
C HIS A 136 9.79 25.82 -8.44
N HIS A 137 9.37 26.91 -9.09
CA HIS A 137 9.12 28.19 -8.42
C HIS A 137 10.37 28.71 -7.67
N CYS A 138 11.54 28.54 -8.27
CA CYS A 138 12.82 29.07 -7.77
C CYS A 138 13.14 30.39 -8.48
N GLY A 139 13.63 31.37 -7.73
CA GLY A 139 13.79 32.75 -8.19
C GLY A 139 14.83 32.91 -9.28
N ASP A 140 15.83 32.04 -9.31
CA ASP A 140 16.82 31.97 -10.36
C ASP A 140 16.77 30.65 -11.15
N LYS A 141 17.55 29.63 -10.79
CA LYS A 141 17.73 28.41 -11.59
C LYS A 141 17.04 27.21 -10.94
N GLY A 142 16.51 26.31 -11.75
CA GLY A 142 16.07 25.01 -11.26
C GLY A 142 17.24 24.15 -10.82
N ILE A 143 18.25 24.04 -11.69
CA ILE A 143 19.53 23.40 -11.41
C ILE A 143 20.64 24.30 -11.96
N SER A 144 21.48 24.82 -11.07
CA SER A 144 22.72 25.51 -11.40
C SER A 144 23.87 24.52 -11.42
N VAL A 145 24.67 24.51 -12.48
CA VAL A 145 25.87 23.69 -12.57
C VAL A 145 27.04 24.60 -12.91
N GLY A 146 27.57 25.26 -11.87
CA GLY A 146 28.66 26.21 -11.91
C GLY A 146 30.02 25.55 -11.75
N TYR A 147 31.06 26.40 -11.65
CA TYR A 147 32.48 26.11 -11.38
C TYR A 147 32.90 24.66 -11.64
N PRO A 148 33.73 24.38 -12.66
CA PRO A 148 33.86 23.08 -13.33
C PRO A 148 33.26 21.85 -12.62
N SER A 149 31.93 21.73 -12.65
CA SER A 149 31.18 20.61 -12.06
C SER A 149 30.96 19.46 -13.06
N SER A 150 30.69 18.25 -12.57
CA SER A 150 30.42 17.06 -13.40
C SER A 150 29.16 16.34 -12.95
N THR A 151 28.07 16.46 -13.71
CA THR A 151 26.76 15.96 -13.27
C THR A 151 26.14 14.92 -14.21
N THR A 152 25.29 14.08 -13.62
CA THR A 152 24.31 13.26 -14.34
C THR A 152 22.92 13.66 -13.84
N LEU A 153 22.13 14.27 -14.71
CA LEU A 153 20.77 14.75 -14.42
C LEU A 153 19.78 13.81 -15.09
N VAL A 154 18.95 13.10 -14.31
CA VAL A 154 18.09 12.02 -14.81
C VAL A 154 16.67 12.15 -14.29
N ASN A 155 15.65 12.01 -15.14
CA ASN A 155 14.25 11.97 -14.71
C ASN A 155 13.78 13.18 -13.86
N ASN A 156 14.44 14.34 -13.93
CA ASN A 156 13.99 15.50 -13.16
C ASN A 156 12.89 16.25 -13.91
N LEU A 157 11.98 16.83 -13.14
CA LEU A 157 10.96 17.76 -13.62
C LEU A 157 11.32 19.16 -13.13
N VAL A 158 11.55 20.08 -14.07
CA VAL A 158 11.98 21.45 -13.77
C VAL A 158 11.06 22.48 -14.42
N TYR A 159 10.39 23.31 -13.63
CA TYR A 159 9.44 24.29 -14.16
C TYR A 159 9.27 25.56 -13.33
N ALA A 160 8.71 26.62 -13.95
CA ALA A 160 8.44 27.90 -13.31
C ALA A 160 9.66 28.56 -12.64
N THR A 161 10.82 28.50 -13.28
CA THR A 161 12.06 29.18 -12.87
C THR A 161 12.50 30.24 -13.90
N ARG A 162 13.49 31.07 -13.57
CA ARG A 162 14.12 31.94 -14.58
C ARG A 162 14.83 31.07 -15.60
N GLU A 163 15.64 30.12 -15.15
CA GLU A 163 16.40 29.22 -16.01
C GLU A 163 16.31 27.78 -15.50
N GLY A 164 15.74 26.87 -16.29
CA GLY A 164 15.47 25.51 -15.81
C GLY A 164 16.76 24.78 -15.41
N ILE A 165 17.68 24.62 -16.35
CA ILE A 165 19.00 24.02 -16.10
C ILE A 165 20.08 24.91 -16.72
N ALA A 166 21.02 25.38 -15.91
CA ALA A 166 22.17 26.14 -16.37
C ALA A 166 23.44 25.31 -16.26
N ILE A 167 24.21 25.20 -17.35
CA ILE A 167 25.55 24.58 -17.35
C ILE A 167 26.59 25.64 -17.67
N GLU A 168 27.40 25.96 -16.68
CA GLU A 168 28.21 27.18 -16.68
C GLU A 168 29.69 26.86 -16.49
N ASP A 169 30.55 27.83 -16.80
CA ASP A 169 31.93 27.90 -16.30
C ASP A 169 32.75 26.60 -16.47
N GLY A 170 32.69 25.99 -17.67
CA GLY A 170 33.43 24.77 -18.02
C GLY A 170 32.84 23.47 -17.46
N ALA A 171 31.68 23.51 -16.80
CA ALA A 171 30.99 22.34 -16.27
C ALA A 171 30.54 21.37 -17.38
N VAL A 172 30.39 20.10 -17.01
CA VAL A 172 30.02 19.00 -17.91
C VAL A 172 28.82 18.24 -17.36
N SER A 173 27.74 18.15 -18.15
CA SER A 173 26.49 17.51 -17.69
C SER A 173 25.95 16.49 -18.69
N ARG A 174 25.61 15.30 -18.19
CA ARG A 174 24.82 14.30 -18.93
C ARG A 174 23.37 14.40 -18.50
N ILE A 175 22.50 14.84 -19.41
CA ILE A 175 21.10 15.15 -19.14
C ILE A 175 20.23 14.12 -19.87
N VAL A 176 19.53 13.27 -19.13
CA VAL A 176 18.76 12.15 -19.70
C VAL A 176 17.34 12.10 -19.15
N ASN A 177 16.34 11.97 -20.03
CA ASN A 177 14.96 11.78 -19.60
C ASN A 177 14.43 12.88 -18.66
N ASN A 178 14.88 14.13 -18.80
CA ASN A 178 14.35 15.24 -18.00
C ASN A 178 13.21 15.95 -18.75
N THR A 179 12.26 16.50 -18.00
CA THR A 179 11.24 17.41 -18.52
C THR A 179 11.51 18.81 -18.01
N VAL A 180 11.83 19.75 -18.91
CA VAL A 180 12.15 21.13 -18.59
C VAL A 180 11.16 22.06 -19.31
N THR A 181 10.29 22.71 -18.56
CA THR A 181 9.10 23.37 -19.12
C THR A 181 8.65 24.59 -18.34
N GLY A 182 8.02 25.57 -18.99
CA GLY A 182 7.45 26.73 -18.29
C GLY A 182 8.49 27.68 -17.67
N ASN A 183 9.74 27.68 -18.14
CA ASN A 183 10.82 28.55 -17.65
C ASN A 183 11.07 29.71 -18.62
N GLN A 184 11.77 30.77 -18.21
CA GLN A 184 12.16 31.82 -19.17
C GLN A 184 13.22 31.29 -20.15
N ILE A 185 14.19 30.55 -19.63
CA ILE A 185 15.16 29.75 -20.40
C ILE A 185 15.00 28.29 -19.94
N GLY A 186 14.85 27.35 -20.87
CA GLY A 186 14.74 25.93 -20.55
C GLY A 186 16.08 25.39 -20.08
N ILE A 187 17.03 25.23 -21.02
CA ILE A 187 18.41 24.85 -20.69
C ILE A 187 19.37 25.87 -21.30
N GLY A 188 20.18 26.51 -20.45
CA GLY A 188 21.21 27.45 -20.84
C GLY A 188 22.61 26.88 -20.66
N LEU A 189 23.50 27.20 -21.60
CA LEU A 189 24.92 26.93 -21.50
C LEU A 189 25.69 28.20 -21.81
N HIS A 190 26.31 28.80 -20.82
CA HIS A 190 26.96 30.09 -20.94
C HIS A 190 28.07 30.24 -19.91
N ARG A 191 28.69 31.41 -19.86
CA ARG A 191 29.70 31.75 -18.85
C ARG A 191 29.09 32.73 -17.85
N ALA A 192 29.08 32.35 -16.58
CA ALA A 192 28.64 33.23 -15.50
C ALA A 192 29.80 34.08 -14.95
N HIS A 193 31.01 33.53 -14.89
CA HIS A 193 32.20 34.20 -14.34
C HIS A 193 33.31 34.46 -15.38
N GLU A 194 34.56 34.06 -15.11
CA GLU A 194 35.73 34.28 -16.00
C GLU A 194 36.21 32.99 -16.72
N GLU A 195 35.47 31.88 -16.59
CA GLU A 195 35.82 30.54 -17.10
C GLU A 195 35.40 30.34 -18.58
N ASP A 196 35.57 29.11 -19.11
CA ASP A 196 35.04 28.72 -20.44
C ASP A 196 33.52 28.45 -20.36
N GLY A 197 32.82 28.35 -21.50
CA GLY A 197 31.40 27.95 -21.51
C GLY A 197 31.16 26.48 -21.12
N GLY A 198 29.93 26.12 -20.75
CA GLY A 198 29.54 24.77 -20.35
C GLY A 198 29.40 23.73 -21.48
N PHE A 199 29.38 22.45 -21.10
CA PHE A 199 29.29 21.31 -22.02
C PHE A 199 28.18 20.33 -21.60
N ALA A 200 27.32 19.92 -22.53
CA ALA A 200 26.28 18.94 -22.21
C ALA A 200 25.95 17.94 -23.31
N THR A 201 25.42 16.79 -22.90
CA THR A 201 24.69 15.87 -23.78
C THR A 201 23.25 15.74 -23.31
N LEU A 202 22.29 15.85 -24.22
CA LEU A 202 20.86 15.77 -23.95
C LEU A 202 20.25 14.59 -24.71
N VAL A 203 19.66 13.63 -23.99
CA VAL A 203 19.07 12.40 -24.55
C VAL A 203 17.70 12.13 -23.92
N ASN A 204 16.71 11.75 -24.72
CA ASN A 204 15.36 11.43 -24.24
C ASN A 204 14.66 12.56 -23.48
N CYS A 205 15.02 13.82 -23.66
CA CYS A 205 14.44 14.91 -22.87
C CYS A 205 13.26 15.59 -23.56
N ILE A 206 12.42 16.27 -22.77
CA ILE A 206 11.44 17.25 -23.25
C ILE A 206 11.90 18.63 -22.79
N VAL A 207 12.09 19.55 -23.75
CA VAL A 207 12.36 20.97 -23.51
C VAL A 207 11.30 21.77 -24.27
N TRP A 208 10.26 22.21 -23.56
CA TRP A 208 9.04 22.71 -24.19
C TRP A 208 8.36 23.82 -23.38
N ASP A 209 7.63 24.73 -24.03
CA ASP A 209 6.90 25.84 -23.38
C ASP A 209 7.81 26.70 -22.49
N ASN A 210 9.05 26.91 -22.95
CA ASN A 210 9.99 27.84 -22.32
C ASN A 210 10.09 29.10 -23.18
N GLY A 211 10.39 30.25 -22.58
CA GLY A 211 10.62 31.49 -23.34
C GLY A 211 11.71 31.32 -24.40
N ILE A 212 12.79 30.64 -24.04
CA ILE A 212 13.83 30.11 -24.92
C ILE A 212 14.06 28.65 -24.54
N GLY A 213 13.90 27.71 -25.48
CA GLY A 213 14.09 26.27 -25.19
C GLY A 213 15.54 25.94 -24.82
N LEU A 214 16.45 26.08 -25.77
CA LEU A 214 17.89 25.88 -25.56
C LEU A 214 18.66 27.16 -25.91
N GLU A 215 19.53 27.60 -25.01
CA GLU A 215 20.39 28.76 -25.21
C GLU A 215 21.87 28.37 -25.05
N VAL A 216 22.65 28.51 -26.12
CA VAL A 216 24.07 28.11 -26.14
C VAL A 216 24.92 29.31 -26.53
N ARG A 217 25.78 29.77 -25.62
CA ARG A 217 26.62 30.98 -25.76
C ARG A 217 28.07 30.68 -25.39
N ASP A 218 28.95 31.69 -25.46
CA ASP A 218 30.30 31.68 -24.86
C ASP A 218 31.22 30.49 -25.19
N GLY A 219 31.04 29.89 -26.37
CA GLY A 219 31.83 28.73 -26.80
C GLY A 219 31.36 27.40 -26.23
N SER A 220 30.25 27.40 -25.48
CA SER A 220 29.58 26.21 -24.96
C SER A 220 29.18 25.23 -26.06
N VAL A 221 29.08 23.95 -25.71
CA VAL A 221 28.74 22.88 -26.65
C VAL A 221 27.67 21.96 -26.07
N ILE A 222 26.61 21.75 -26.84
CA ILE A 222 25.59 20.75 -26.53
C ILE A 222 25.39 19.78 -27.70
N THR A 223 25.29 18.49 -27.39
CA THR A 223 24.81 17.47 -28.33
C THR A 223 23.44 17.00 -27.90
N VAL A 224 22.45 17.03 -28.79
CA VAL A 224 21.07 16.64 -28.48
C VAL A 224 20.65 15.51 -29.41
N THR A 225 20.14 14.41 -28.86
CA THR A 225 19.59 13.28 -29.63
C THR A 225 18.35 12.72 -28.95
N TYR A 226 17.46 12.10 -29.72
CA TYR A 226 16.21 11.51 -29.24
C TYR A 226 15.47 12.41 -28.25
N SER A 227 15.39 13.71 -28.49
CA SER A 227 14.76 14.67 -27.56
C SER A 227 13.72 15.52 -28.27
N ASN A 228 12.70 15.95 -27.54
CA ASN A 228 11.71 16.91 -28.02
C ASN A 228 12.11 18.32 -27.60
N VAL A 229 12.45 19.17 -28.58
CA VAL A 229 12.91 20.55 -28.32
C VAL A 229 12.05 21.51 -29.12
N GLU A 230 11.40 22.45 -28.43
CA GLU A 230 10.58 23.48 -29.05
C GLU A 230 11.41 24.36 -30.01
N GLY A 231 10.89 24.58 -31.22
CA GLY A 231 11.63 25.26 -32.30
C GLY A 231 12.58 24.35 -33.07
N GLY A 232 12.85 23.14 -32.55
CA GLY A 232 13.64 22.08 -33.16
C GLY A 232 15.15 22.23 -32.96
N TRP A 233 15.84 21.09 -32.86
CA TRP A 233 17.30 21.04 -32.70
C TRP A 233 17.94 19.93 -33.54
N PRO A 234 19.09 20.16 -34.21
CA PRO A 234 19.74 19.13 -35.01
C PRO A 234 20.23 17.95 -34.16
N GLY A 235 19.94 16.73 -34.62
CA GLY A 235 20.39 15.49 -33.97
C GLY A 235 19.57 14.28 -34.40
N GLU A 236 20.11 13.08 -34.22
CA GLU A 236 19.38 11.84 -34.48
C GLU A 236 18.19 11.71 -33.52
N GLY A 237 17.02 11.31 -34.03
CA GLY A 237 15.83 11.05 -33.21
C GLY A 237 15.14 12.26 -32.61
N ASN A 238 15.67 13.48 -32.78
CA ASN A 238 15.04 14.68 -32.24
C ASN A 238 13.71 14.99 -32.93
N ILE A 239 12.75 15.46 -32.13
CA ILE A 239 11.44 15.91 -32.59
C ILE A 239 11.19 17.35 -32.13
N ASN A 240 10.20 17.99 -32.76
CA ASN A 240 9.70 19.31 -32.41
C ASN A 240 8.18 19.27 -32.57
N ALA A 241 7.49 18.85 -31.51
CA ALA A 241 6.06 18.71 -31.50
C ALA A 241 5.53 18.92 -30.08
N ASP A 242 4.31 19.45 -29.95
CA ASP A 242 3.67 19.66 -28.66
C ASP A 242 3.66 18.35 -27.83
N PRO A 243 4.27 18.30 -26.64
CA PRO A 243 4.29 17.13 -25.77
C PRO A 243 2.90 16.71 -25.31
N LEU A 244 1.87 17.55 -25.47
CA LEU A 244 0.49 17.26 -25.04
C LEU A 244 0.45 16.82 -23.58
N PHE A 245 1.00 17.64 -22.69
CA PHE A 245 0.88 17.44 -21.26
C PHE A 245 -0.58 17.51 -20.80
N ARG A 246 -0.94 16.75 -19.77
CA ARG A 246 -2.32 16.62 -19.27
C ARG A 246 -2.94 17.92 -18.81
N THR A 247 -2.31 18.58 -17.82
CA THR A 247 -2.83 19.82 -17.23
C THR A 247 -1.68 20.68 -16.72
N PRO A 248 -0.90 21.29 -17.63
CA PRO A 248 0.21 22.20 -17.26
C PRO A 248 -0.21 23.33 -16.32
N GLN A 249 -1.44 23.82 -16.44
CA GLN A 249 -1.95 24.90 -15.58
C GLN A 249 -2.11 24.47 -14.11
N GLY A 250 -2.14 23.16 -13.85
CA GLY A 250 -2.10 22.57 -12.51
C GLY A 250 -0.80 21.83 -12.22
N SER A 251 0.29 22.16 -12.92
CA SER A 251 1.61 21.52 -12.81
C SER A 251 1.66 20.03 -13.16
N ASP A 252 0.66 19.49 -13.87
CA ASP A 252 0.67 18.10 -14.33
C ASP A 252 1.30 17.99 -15.72
N TYR A 253 2.59 17.68 -15.73
CA TYR A 253 3.43 17.51 -16.93
C TYR A 253 3.58 16.05 -17.36
N ARG A 254 2.66 15.16 -16.97
CA ARG A 254 2.60 13.81 -17.56
C ARG A 254 2.08 13.92 -19.01
N PRO A 255 2.65 13.16 -19.96
CA PRO A 255 2.15 13.16 -21.33
C PRO A 255 0.75 12.54 -21.40
N LEU A 256 -0.09 13.04 -22.32
CA LEU A 256 -1.30 12.36 -22.76
C LEU A 256 -0.96 11.17 -23.67
N GLU A 257 -1.87 10.20 -23.80
CA GLU A 257 -1.72 9.05 -24.71
C GLU A 257 -1.36 9.46 -26.15
N SER A 258 -1.96 10.54 -26.64
CA SER A 258 -1.72 11.05 -28.00
C SER A 258 -0.40 11.80 -28.17
N SER A 259 0.41 11.91 -27.12
CA SER A 259 1.65 12.68 -27.14
C SER A 259 2.63 12.13 -28.18
N PRO A 260 3.29 13.00 -28.96
CA PRO A 260 4.38 12.59 -29.84
C PRO A 260 5.65 12.18 -29.07
N CYS A 261 5.69 12.41 -27.75
CA CYS A 261 6.78 12.00 -26.87
C CYS A 261 6.68 10.54 -26.43
N VAL A 262 5.51 9.91 -26.58
CA VAL A 262 5.28 8.51 -26.18
C VAL A 262 5.94 7.56 -27.19
N ASP A 263 6.62 6.54 -26.67
CA ASP A 263 7.41 5.53 -27.41
C ASP A 263 8.47 6.14 -28.37
N ALA A 264 8.87 7.41 -28.18
CA ALA A 264 9.74 8.14 -29.10
C ALA A 264 11.22 8.19 -28.66
N GLY A 265 11.53 7.73 -27.45
CA GLY A 265 12.87 7.67 -26.88
C GLY A 265 13.69 6.47 -27.32
N THR A 266 14.96 6.47 -26.89
CA THR A 266 15.92 5.37 -27.11
C THR A 266 16.24 4.64 -25.80
N PRO A 267 16.46 3.31 -25.81
CA PRO A 267 16.97 2.59 -24.63
C PRO A 267 18.39 3.01 -24.22
N VAL A 268 19.14 3.69 -25.11
CA VAL A 268 20.56 3.97 -24.88
C VAL A 268 20.73 5.01 -23.77
N GLY A 269 21.18 4.54 -22.61
CA GLY A 269 21.49 5.38 -21.46
C GLY A 269 20.25 5.83 -20.66
N ALA A 270 19.06 5.34 -21.02
CA ALA A 270 17.84 5.55 -20.26
C ALA A 270 17.91 4.81 -18.91
N PRO A 271 17.36 5.40 -17.82
CA PRO A 271 17.24 4.75 -16.52
C PRO A 271 16.22 3.59 -16.55
N ASP A 272 16.30 2.71 -15.55
CA ASP A 272 15.36 1.58 -15.39
C ASP A 272 13.99 2.02 -14.85
N GLU A 273 13.90 3.22 -14.28
CA GLU A 273 12.70 3.80 -13.67
C GLU A 273 12.39 5.19 -14.26
N ASP A 274 11.15 5.67 -14.12
CA ASP A 274 10.71 7.04 -14.40
C ASP A 274 10.70 7.89 -13.10
N ILE A 275 10.30 9.17 -13.18
CA ILE A 275 10.25 10.07 -12.01
C ILE A 275 9.33 9.58 -10.88
N GLN A 276 8.35 8.73 -11.18
CA GLN A 276 7.43 8.17 -10.18
C GLN A 276 7.93 6.83 -9.61
N GLY A 277 9.14 6.39 -9.99
CA GLY A 277 9.68 5.07 -9.64
C GLY A 277 9.03 3.92 -10.41
N GLY A 278 8.25 4.20 -11.45
CA GLY A 278 7.68 3.19 -12.34
C GLY A 278 8.72 2.66 -13.34
N PRO A 279 8.61 1.41 -13.84
CA PRO A 279 9.56 0.85 -14.79
C PRO A 279 9.59 1.63 -16.11
N ARG A 280 10.80 1.80 -16.65
CA ARG A 280 11.08 2.42 -17.94
C ARG A 280 11.76 1.38 -18.86
N PRO A 281 11.16 1.03 -20.01
CA PRO A 281 9.93 1.59 -20.57
C PRO A 281 8.68 0.98 -19.94
N TRP A 282 7.61 1.77 -19.87
CA TRP A 282 6.27 1.30 -19.57
C TRP A 282 5.52 1.04 -20.89
N GLY A 283 5.53 -0.21 -21.37
CA GLY A 283 4.81 -0.59 -22.58
C GLY A 283 5.73 -0.89 -23.76
N ARG A 284 5.58 -0.16 -24.88
CA ARG A 284 6.17 -0.56 -26.18
C ARG A 284 7.54 0.03 -26.44
N GLY A 285 7.86 1.17 -25.84
CA GLY A 285 9.08 1.92 -26.05
C GLY A 285 9.32 2.91 -24.92
N TYR A 286 10.46 3.60 -24.99
CA TYR A 286 10.84 4.58 -23.98
C TYR A 286 10.17 5.91 -24.30
N ASP A 287 9.59 6.54 -23.31
CA ASP A 287 9.01 7.87 -23.47
C ASP A 287 10.08 8.95 -23.33
N LEU A 288 9.89 10.06 -24.03
CA LEU A 288 10.68 11.27 -23.81
C LEU A 288 10.22 11.94 -22.52
N GLY A 289 11.17 12.53 -21.79
CA GLY A 289 10.93 13.27 -20.55
C GLY A 289 10.94 12.39 -19.31
N ALA A 290 10.59 13.02 -18.18
CA ALA A 290 10.69 12.47 -16.84
C ALA A 290 9.66 11.38 -16.52
N HIS A 291 8.50 11.44 -17.16
CA HIS A 291 7.38 10.51 -16.94
C HIS A 291 7.32 9.46 -18.05
N GLU A 292 7.00 8.23 -17.69
CA GLU A 292 6.45 7.23 -18.61
C GLU A 292 4.90 7.32 -18.61
N LEU A 293 4.27 7.09 -19.75
CA LEU A 293 2.82 6.96 -19.87
C LEU A 293 2.39 5.63 -19.23
N ASN A 294 2.12 5.69 -17.93
CA ASN A 294 1.63 4.55 -17.14
C ASN A 294 0.10 4.38 -17.18
N GLU A 295 -0.60 4.98 -18.16
CA GLU A 295 -2.05 4.79 -18.29
C GLU A 295 -2.38 3.38 -18.75
N PHE A 296 -3.14 2.68 -17.92
CA PHE A 296 -3.92 1.54 -18.38
C PHE A 296 -4.86 2.02 -19.49
N PHE A 297 -4.63 1.52 -20.70
CA PHE A 297 -5.59 1.64 -21.79
C PHE A 297 -6.92 1.01 -21.37
N SER A 298 -7.85 1.87 -20.96
CA SER A 298 -9.27 1.60 -21.10
C SER A 298 -9.64 2.16 -22.47
N TYR A 299 -9.62 1.33 -23.52
CA TYR A 299 -10.29 1.69 -24.77
C TYR A 299 -11.76 1.95 -24.44
N LEU A 300 -12.17 3.21 -24.29
CA LEU A 300 -13.57 3.55 -24.14
C LEU A 300 -14.27 3.18 -25.45
N PRO A 301 -15.14 2.16 -25.48
CA PRO A 301 -16.02 2.00 -26.61
C PRO A 301 -17.02 3.15 -26.55
N LEU A 302 -17.10 3.90 -27.64
CA LEU A 302 -18.22 4.76 -27.94
C LEU A 302 -19.52 3.98 -27.67
N VAL A 303 -20.19 4.26 -26.56
CA VAL A 303 -21.47 3.68 -26.14
C VAL A 303 -21.48 2.15 -26.12
N LEU A 304 -20.85 1.54 -25.11
CA LEU A 304 -21.33 0.30 -24.50
C LEU A 304 -21.16 0.45 -23.00
N TYR A 305 -22.27 0.32 -22.27
CA TYR A 305 -22.40 0.38 -20.82
C TYR A 305 -21.21 -0.19 -20.04
N ASN A 306 -20.81 0.52 -18.96
CA ASN A 306 -20.49 -0.02 -17.63
C ASN A 306 -20.58 -1.56 -17.52
N TYR A 307 -19.53 -2.26 -17.94
CA TYR A 307 -19.31 -3.61 -17.47
C TYR A 307 -17.89 -3.65 -16.89
N PRO A 308 -17.74 -3.79 -15.56
CA PRO A 308 -16.43 -4.14 -15.01
C PRO A 308 -15.88 -5.38 -15.75
N PRO A 309 -14.56 -5.45 -16.00
CA PRO A 309 -13.98 -6.55 -16.77
C PRO A 309 -14.39 -7.88 -16.14
N ALA A 310 -14.84 -8.87 -16.91
CA ALA A 310 -15.33 -10.12 -16.32
C ALA A 310 -14.26 -10.84 -15.47
N PRO A 311 -14.65 -11.63 -14.45
CA PRO A 311 -13.70 -12.36 -13.61
C PRO A 311 -12.68 -13.18 -14.42
N PRO A 312 -11.40 -13.30 -14.00
CA PRO A 312 -10.38 -14.03 -14.73
C PRO A 312 -10.80 -15.47 -15.02
N ILE A 313 -10.36 -16.01 -16.16
CA ILE A 313 -10.63 -17.40 -16.55
C ILE A 313 -9.48 -18.28 -16.09
N TYR A 314 -9.74 -19.22 -15.21
CA TYR A 314 -8.80 -20.28 -14.85
C TYR A 314 -9.19 -21.58 -15.54
N ARG A 315 -8.21 -22.30 -16.09
CA ARG A 315 -8.43 -23.60 -16.74
C ARG A 315 -7.68 -24.66 -15.96
N LEU A 316 -8.37 -25.73 -15.60
CA LEU A 316 -7.81 -26.90 -14.95
C LEU A 316 -7.95 -28.10 -15.89
N TYR A 317 -6.81 -28.63 -16.33
CA TYR A 317 -6.75 -29.83 -17.15
C TYR A 317 -6.35 -31.01 -16.27
N ALA A 318 -7.21 -32.02 -16.17
CA ALA A 318 -6.95 -33.21 -15.37
C ALA A 318 -7.41 -34.45 -16.14
N ASP A 319 -6.74 -35.58 -15.91
CA ASP A 319 -7.12 -36.85 -16.53
C ASP A 319 -8.56 -37.22 -16.08
N PRO A 320 -9.46 -37.59 -17.00
CA PRO A 320 -10.82 -37.99 -16.65
C PRO A 320 -10.89 -39.15 -15.64
N ASP A 321 -9.93 -40.10 -15.67
CA ASP A 321 -9.87 -41.21 -14.71
C ASP A 321 -9.46 -40.71 -13.33
N ASP A 322 -8.55 -39.73 -13.23
CA ASP A 322 -8.16 -39.10 -11.97
C ASP A 322 -9.31 -38.28 -11.37
N LEU A 323 -10.05 -37.54 -12.19
CA LEU A 323 -11.26 -36.83 -11.77
C LEU A 323 -12.35 -37.80 -11.27
N ALA A 324 -12.55 -38.91 -11.98
CA ALA A 324 -13.50 -39.96 -11.57
C ALA A 324 -13.05 -40.64 -10.27
N TRP A 325 -11.75 -40.88 -10.11
CA TRP A 325 -11.17 -41.42 -8.89
C TRP A 325 -11.38 -40.47 -7.71
N LEU A 326 -11.06 -39.18 -7.88
CA LEU A 326 -11.24 -38.14 -6.85
C LEU A 326 -12.71 -38.00 -6.44
N ALA A 327 -13.64 -38.05 -7.41
CA ALA A 327 -15.07 -38.01 -7.14
C ALA A 327 -15.62 -39.27 -6.44
N ALA A 328 -14.96 -40.42 -6.59
CA ALA A 328 -15.34 -41.69 -5.97
C ALA A 328 -14.72 -41.90 -4.58
N GLN A 329 -13.69 -41.11 -4.21
CA GLN A 329 -13.09 -41.18 -2.88
C GLN A 329 -14.00 -40.62 -1.79
N ASN A 330 -13.66 -40.93 -0.54
CA ASN A 330 -14.23 -40.23 0.61
C ASN A 330 -13.92 -38.72 0.45
N PRO A 331 -14.92 -37.82 0.37
CA PRO A 331 -14.66 -36.41 0.12
C PRO A 331 -13.78 -35.76 1.18
N TYR A 332 -13.72 -36.29 2.41
CA TYR A 332 -12.89 -35.77 3.50
C TYR A 332 -11.41 -36.16 3.42
N GLN A 333 -11.02 -36.97 2.43
CA GLN A 333 -9.62 -37.29 2.17
C GLN A 333 -8.86 -36.08 1.62
N ASP A 334 -7.60 -35.96 2.01
CA ASP A 334 -6.73 -34.82 1.65
C ASP A 334 -5.75 -35.20 0.52
N GLU A 335 -5.89 -36.39 -0.03
CA GLU A 335 -5.20 -36.89 -1.21
C GLU A 335 -5.47 -36.00 -2.44
N THR A 336 -4.42 -35.77 -3.21
CA THR A 336 -4.44 -34.94 -4.42
C THR A 336 -4.38 -35.80 -5.69
N ILE A 337 -4.82 -35.21 -6.79
CA ILE A 337 -4.55 -35.70 -8.15
C ILE A 337 -3.66 -34.70 -8.90
N PRO A 338 -2.81 -35.16 -9.82
CA PRO A 338 -2.05 -34.27 -10.68
C PRO A 338 -2.97 -33.59 -11.71
N ALA A 339 -2.66 -32.35 -12.05
CA ALA A 339 -3.36 -31.58 -13.07
C ALA A 339 -2.45 -30.49 -13.67
N THR A 340 -2.91 -29.85 -14.74
CA THR A 340 -2.30 -28.63 -15.26
C THR A 340 -3.26 -27.46 -15.06
N PHE A 341 -2.84 -26.44 -14.34
CA PHE A 341 -3.61 -25.22 -14.12
C PHE A 341 -3.09 -24.11 -15.02
N CYS A 342 -3.95 -23.44 -15.77
CA CYS A 342 -3.58 -22.31 -16.62
C CYS A 342 -4.40 -21.07 -16.29
N ALA A 343 -3.73 -19.92 -16.24
CA ALA A 343 -4.36 -18.63 -15.95
C ALA A 343 -3.89 -17.55 -16.94
N PRO A 344 -4.74 -16.55 -17.25
CA PRO A 344 -4.33 -15.38 -17.98
C PRO A 344 -3.32 -14.57 -17.18
N PRO A 345 -2.54 -13.71 -17.83
CA PRO A 345 -1.72 -12.74 -17.12
C PRO A 345 -2.59 -11.88 -16.20
N ALA A 346 -2.05 -11.51 -15.04
CA ALA A 346 -2.66 -10.48 -14.21
C ALA A 346 -2.77 -9.18 -15.01
N SER A 347 -3.84 -8.42 -14.79
CA SER A 347 -4.10 -7.16 -15.49
C SER A 347 -2.89 -6.22 -15.39
N GLY A 348 -2.16 -6.01 -16.50
CA GLY A 348 -1.03 -5.06 -16.57
C GLY A 348 0.39 -5.63 -16.71
N GLY A 349 0.62 -6.94 -16.90
CA GLY A 349 1.98 -7.45 -17.11
C GLY A 349 2.08 -8.91 -17.58
N VAL A 350 3.31 -9.36 -17.89
CA VAL A 350 3.68 -10.76 -18.20
C VAL A 350 3.35 -11.65 -16.99
N GLY A 351 2.88 -12.89 -17.20
CA GLY A 351 2.53 -13.80 -16.10
C GLY A 351 1.40 -14.81 -16.39
N GLY A 352 0.82 -14.78 -17.59
CA GLY A 352 -0.04 -15.88 -18.04
C GLY A 352 0.78 -17.13 -18.23
N GLY A 353 0.33 -18.25 -17.68
CA GLY A 353 1.13 -19.46 -17.62
C GLY A 353 0.28 -20.70 -17.40
N CYS A 354 0.94 -21.85 -17.50
CA CYS A 354 0.40 -23.14 -17.13
C CYS A 354 1.37 -23.80 -16.15
N TRP A 355 0.85 -24.32 -15.05
CA TRP A 355 1.59 -24.96 -13.98
C TRP A 355 1.16 -26.41 -13.86
N ASP A 356 2.13 -27.31 -13.71
CA ASP A 356 1.86 -28.67 -13.24
C ASP A 356 1.58 -28.57 -11.73
N VAL A 357 0.36 -28.88 -11.35
CA VAL A 357 -0.19 -28.69 -10.00
C VAL A 357 -0.71 -29.99 -9.44
N ASP A 358 -0.83 -30.04 -8.12
CA ASP A 358 -1.66 -31.00 -7.43
C ASP A 358 -2.98 -30.34 -7.03
N VAL A 359 -4.10 -31.04 -7.16
CA VAL A 359 -5.42 -30.51 -6.80
C VAL A 359 -6.23 -31.49 -5.96
N ARG A 360 -7.12 -30.92 -5.13
CA ARG A 360 -8.11 -31.69 -4.35
C ARG A 360 -9.34 -30.85 -4.02
N TYR A 361 -10.37 -31.51 -3.51
CA TYR A 361 -11.49 -30.81 -2.87
C TYR A 361 -11.07 -30.17 -1.54
N ARG A 362 -11.69 -29.04 -1.19
CA ARG A 362 -11.41 -28.30 0.05
C ARG A 362 -12.67 -27.97 0.85
N GLY A 363 -12.45 -27.59 2.09
CA GLY A 363 -13.51 -27.30 3.07
C GLY A 363 -13.83 -28.53 3.91
N ASP A 364 -14.88 -28.41 4.72
CA ASP A 364 -15.44 -29.51 5.51
C ASP A 364 -16.79 -29.90 4.90
N THR A 365 -17.90 -29.33 5.38
CA THR A 365 -19.25 -29.55 4.82
C THR A 365 -19.35 -29.18 3.33
N ALA A 366 -18.59 -28.18 2.88
CA ALA A 366 -18.55 -27.75 1.47
C ALA A 366 -18.16 -28.87 0.50
N ARG A 367 -17.44 -29.90 0.95
CA ARG A 367 -17.05 -31.03 0.09
C ARG A 367 -18.23 -31.94 -0.28
N LEU A 368 -19.30 -31.90 0.51
CA LEU A 368 -20.54 -32.62 0.24
C LEU A 368 -21.43 -31.87 -0.76
N MET A 369 -21.16 -30.59 -1.02
CA MET A 369 -21.98 -29.78 -1.93
C MET A 369 -21.82 -30.25 -3.39
N PRO A 370 -22.89 -30.23 -4.21
CA PRO A 370 -22.83 -30.63 -5.61
C PRO A 370 -21.69 -29.96 -6.37
N LYS A 371 -21.57 -28.64 -6.30
CA LYS A 371 -20.43 -27.88 -6.81
C LYS A 371 -19.30 -27.90 -5.80
N LYS A 372 -18.16 -28.45 -6.19
CA LYS A 372 -17.03 -28.68 -5.30
C LYS A 372 -16.14 -27.44 -5.20
N CYS A 373 -15.68 -27.12 -3.98
CA CYS A 373 -14.58 -26.18 -3.76
C CYS A 373 -13.25 -26.86 -4.09
N TRP A 374 -12.32 -26.13 -4.69
CA TRP A 374 -11.02 -26.64 -5.13
C TRP A 374 -9.87 -25.98 -4.38
N LYS A 375 -8.86 -26.77 -4.03
CA LYS A 375 -7.56 -26.28 -3.61
C LYS A 375 -6.50 -26.75 -4.59
N ILE A 376 -5.66 -25.82 -5.01
CA ILE A 376 -4.63 -26.01 -6.03
C ILE A 376 -3.28 -25.75 -5.36
N PHE A 377 -2.36 -26.69 -5.52
CA PHE A 377 -1.00 -26.63 -4.98
C PHE A 377 -0.01 -26.43 -6.13
N PHE A 378 0.73 -25.33 -6.07
CA PHE A 378 1.75 -24.98 -7.06
C PHE A 378 3.13 -25.47 -6.60
N PRO A 379 4.00 -25.89 -7.54
CA PRO A 379 5.33 -26.35 -7.20
C PRO A 379 6.15 -25.19 -6.63
N GLY A 380 6.95 -25.45 -5.60
CA GLY A 380 7.76 -24.41 -4.96
C GLY A 380 8.77 -23.72 -5.88
N SER A 381 9.14 -24.34 -7.00
CA SER A 381 10.01 -23.79 -8.04
C SER A 381 9.29 -22.88 -9.03
N ASP A 382 7.96 -22.91 -9.09
CA ASP A 382 7.15 -22.16 -10.04
C ASP A 382 5.80 -21.81 -9.40
N LEU A 383 5.79 -20.67 -8.72
CA LEU A 383 4.67 -20.20 -7.93
C LEU A 383 3.65 -19.49 -8.82
N PHE A 384 2.38 -19.62 -8.44
CA PHE A 384 1.32 -18.93 -9.14
C PHE A 384 1.46 -17.41 -8.98
N GLN A 385 1.50 -16.69 -10.09
CA GLN A 385 1.44 -15.23 -10.14
C GLN A 385 -0.01 -14.77 -10.30
N GLY A 386 -0.73 -14.70 -9.17
CA GLY A 386 -2.16 -14.37 -9.15
C GLY A 386 -2.45 -12.88 -9.44
N GLN A 387 -3.71 -12.49 -9.24
CA GLN A 387 -4.11 -11.08 -9.36
C GLN A 387 -3.21 -10.18 -8.48
N LYS A 388 -2.75 -9.05 -9.06
CA LYS A 388 -1.83 -8.09 -8.44
C LYS A 388 -0.42 -8.64 -8.11
N GLY A 389 0.11 -9.56 -8.92
CA GLY A 389 1.53 -9.96 -8.89
C GLY A 389 1.95 -10.84 -7.71
N LEU A 390 1.00 -11.48 -7.04
CA LEU A 390 1.27 -12.31 -5.86
C LEU A 390 1.88 -13.65 -6.22
N LEU A 391 2.96 -14.03 -5.55
CA LEU A 391 3.50 -15.40 -5.60
C LEU A 391 2.77 -16.29 -4.58
N GLN A 392 1.93 -17.20 -5.05
CA GLN A 392 1.13 -18.10 -4.21
C GLN A 392 1.58 -19.56 -4.38
N LYS A 393 1.75 -20.27 -3.26
CA LYS A 393 1.94 -21.74 -3.25
C LYS A 393 0.61 -22.48 -3.35
N GLU A 394 -0.46 -21.86 -2.88
CA GLU A 394 -1.76 -22.48 -2.77
C GLU A 394 -2.83 -21.48 -3.23
N LEU A 395 -3.72 -21.93 -4.12
CA LEU A 395 -4.90 -21.18 -4.53
C LEU A 395 -6.17 -21.91 -4.06
N ASN A 396 -7.14 -21.11 -3.68
CA ASN A 396 -8.29 -21.47 -2.90
C ASN A 396 -9.53 -20.99 -3.66
N LEU A 397 -10.21 -21.90 -4.35
CA LEU A 397 -11.41 -21.60 -5.13
C LEU A 397 -12.64 -22.15 -4.39
N ASN A 398 -13.39 -21.25 -3.77
CA ASN A 398 -14.63 -21.56 -3.06
C ASN A 398 -15.83 -21.48 -3.99
N ALA A 399 -16.66 -22.53 -3.97
CA ALA A 399 -17.86 -22.61 -4.77
C ALA A 399 -18.98 -21.69 -4.26
N ASP A 400 -18.90 -21.28 -2.99
CA ASP A 400 -19.90 -20.52 -2.24
C ASP A 400 -21.32 -21.05 -2.50
N TYR A 401 -21.45 -22.39 -2.55
CA TYR A 401 -22.61 -23.06 -3.11
C TYR A 401 -23.92 -22.70 -2.38
N VAL A 402 -23.85 -22.47 -1.08
CA VAL A 402 -25.00 -22.14 -0.24
C VAL A 402 -25.24 -20.63 -0.11
N ASP A 403 -24.24 -19.80 -0.46
CA ASP A 403 -24.41 -18.36 -0.56
C ASP A 403 -25.05 -18.02 -1.90
N GLN A 404 -26.35 -17.75 -1.88
CA GLN A 404 -27.11 -17.41 -3.08
C GLN A 404 -26.63 -16.10 -3.73
N THR A 405 -25.92 -15.24 -2.98
CA THR A 405 -25.42 -13.96 -3.48
C THR A 405 -24.08 -14.11 -4.19
N LEU A 406 -23.25 -15.09 -3.79
CA LEU A 406 -21.83 -15.23 -4.16
C LEU A 406 -20.97 -13.99 -3.82
N LEU A 407 -21.44 -13.14 -2.91
CA LEU A 407 -20.83 -11.86 -2.57
C LEU A 407 -20.25 -11.83 -1.15
N ARG A 408 -20.78 -12.64 -0.22
CA ARG A 408 -20.51 -12.50 1.23
C ARG A 408 -19.03 -12.60 1.57
N SER A 409 -18.36 -13.60 1.01
CA SER A 409 -16.91 -13.77 1.16
C SER A 409 -16.15 -12.50 0.75
N TYR A 410 -16.42 -11.99 -0.45
CA TYR A 410 -15.73 -10.82 -1.00
C TYR A 410 -16.00 -9.57 -0.15
N VAL A 411 -17.27 -9.25 0.08
CA VAL A 411 -17.68 -8.06 0.83
C VAL A 411 -17.18 -8.10 2.28
N GLY A 412 -17.15 -9.29 2.90
CA GLY A 412 -16.60 -9.48 4.23
C GLY A 412 -15.11 -9.19 4.31
N TYR A 413 -14.29 -9.81 3.45
CA TYR A 413 -12.84 -9.56 3.46
C TYR A 413 -12.46 -8.14 3.04
N ASP A 414 -13.21 -7.53 2.12
CA ASP A 414 -13.06 -6.12 1.75
C ASP A 414 -13.29 -5.20 2.96
N LEU A 415 -14.35 -5.45 3.75
CA LEU A 415 -14.62 -4.70 4.97
C LEU A 415 -13.53 -4.88 6.03
N PHE A 416 -13.02 -6.10 6.25
CA PHE A 416 -11.88 -6.29 7.16
C PHE A 416 -10.67 -5.46 6.72
N THR A 417 -10.37 -5.45 5.42
CA THR A 417 -9.23 -4.69 4.88
C THR A 417 -9.41 -3.18 5.09
N ARG A 418 -10.61 -2.65 4.84
CA ARG A 418 -10.93 -1.21 5.04
C ARG A 418 -11.01 -0.81 6.50
N ALA A 419 -11.28 -1.76 7.39
CA ALA A 419 -11.21 -1.57 8.84
C ALA A 419 -9.77 -1.72 9.40
N ASP A 420 -8.75 -1.75 8.53
CA ASP A 420 -7.33 -1.93 8.86
C ASP A 420 -7.00 -3.28 9.54
N VAL A 421 -7.85 -4.28 9.39
CA VAL A 421 -7.58 -5.64 9.88
C VAL A 421 -6.78 -6.41 8.82
N PRO A 422 -5.63 -7.01 9.17
CA PRO A 422 -4.88 -7.91 8.30
C PRO A 422 -5.74 -9.06 7.76
N ALA A 423 -6.19 -8.96 6.50
CA ALA A 423 -7.16 -9.90 5.93
C ALA A 423 -6.70 -10.51 4.59
N PRO A 424 -7.11 -11.75 4.29
CA PRO A 424 -6.92 -12.37 2.97
C PRO A 424 -7.50 -11.50 1.87
N ARG A 425 -6.77 -11.33 0.78
CA ARG A 425 -7.37 -10.76 -0.44
C ARG A 425 -8.43 -11.73 -0.98
N ALA A 426 -9.55 -11.19 -1.42
CA ALA A 426 -10.63 -11.95 -2.04
C ALA A 426 -11.02 -11.36 -3.39
N GLY A 427 -11.57 -12.20 -4.26
CA GLY A 427 -12.12 -11.83 -5.57
C GLY A 427 -12.89 -12.99 -6.16
N HIS A 428 -13.16 -12.94 -7.46
CA HIS A 428 -13.83 -14.03 -8.18
C HIS A 428 -13.01 -14.54 -9.35
N ALA A 429 -13.25 -15.78 -9.77
CA ALA A 429 -12.67 -16.39 -10.97
C ALA A 429 -13.65 -17.37 -11.63
N ARG A 430 -13.59 -17.47 -12.95
CA ARG A 430 -14.33 -18.46 -13.74
C ARG A 430 -13.46 -19.70 -13.92
N LEU A 431 -13.88 -20.83 -13.38
CA LEU A 431 -13.15 -22.09 -13.53
C LEU A 431 -13.71 -22.88 -14.73
N TYR A 432 -12.82 -23.33 -15.59
CA TYR A 432 -13.07 -24.31 -16.62
C TYR A 432 -12.32 -25.59 -16.29
N ILE A 433 -12.97 -26.75 -16.38
CA ILE A 433 -12.34 -28.06 -16.21
C ILE A 433 -12.38 -28.74 -17.57
N ASN A 434 -11.21 -29.10 -18.12
CA ASN A 434 -11.09 -29.70 -19.46
C ASN A 434 -11.87 -28.92 -20.53
N ASP A 435 -11.70 -27.59 -20.55
CA ASP A 435 -12.36 -26.61 -21.44
C ASP A 435 -13.89 -26.48 -21.29
N GLU A 436 -14.51 -27.20 -20.36
CA GLU A 436 -15.92 -27.02 -20.02
C GLU A 436 -16.07 -26.02 -18.86
N TYR A 437 -16.97 -25.05 -18.99
CA TYR A 437 -17.22 -24.07 -17.93
C TYR A 437 -17.80 -24.78 -16.70
N TYR A 438 -17.02 -24.84 -15.62
CA TYR A 438 -17.42 -25.50 -14.39
C TYR A 438 -18.21 -24.55 -13.47
N GLY A 439 -17.85 -23.27 -13.45
CA GLY A 439 -18.63 -22.25 -12.73
C GLY A 439 -17.82 -21.06 -12.25
N LEU A 440 -18.49 -20.14 -11.56
CA LEU A 440 -17.92 -18.97 -10.91
C LEU A 440 -17.49 -19.32 -9.48
N PHE A 441 -16.29 -18.91 -9.06
CA PHE A 441 -15.75 -19.20 -7.74
C PHE A 441 -15.31 -17.92 -7.06
N SER A 442 -15.46 -17.85 -5.75
CA SER A 442 -14.70 -16.91 -4.93
C SER A 442 -13.26 -17.43 -4.80
N GLN A 443 -12.30 -16.61 -5.17
CA GLN A 443 -10.88 -16.87 -4.91
C GLN A 443 -10.47 -16.11 -3.65
N VAL A 444 -9.91 -16.81 -2.68
CA VAL A 444 -9.48 -16.22 -1.40
C VAL A 444 -8.02 -16.58 -1.17
N GLU A 445 -7.19 -15.60 -0.88
CA GLU A 445 -5.78 -15.81 -0.59
C GLU A 445 -5.58 -16.83 0.55
N GLN A 446 -4.60 -17.72 0.41
CA GLN A 446 -4.24 -18.63 1.49
C GLN A 446 -3.49 -17.86 2.58
N VAL A 447 -3.97 -17.95 3.83
CA VAL A 447 -3.21 -17.48 5.00
C VAL A 447 -2.07 -18.47 5.27
N ASP A 448 -0.86 -18.06 4.95
CA ASP A 448 0.41 -18.79 5.11
C ASP A 448 1.57 -17.80 5.35
N GLU A 449 2.82 -18.27 5.33
CA GLU A 449 3.99 -17.41 5.52
C GLU A 449 4.10 -16.28 4.46
N ARG A 450 3.55 -16.46 3.26
CA ARG A 450 3.61 -15.46 2.18
C ARG A 450 2.56 -14.38 2.38
N PHE A 451 1.39 -14.75 2.88
CA PHE A 451 0.39 -13.80 3.34
C PHE A 451 0.97 -12.86 4.42
N LEU A 452 1.67 -13.42 5.40
CA LEU A 452 2.31 -12.63 6.48
C LEU A 452 3.37 -11.69 5.91
N HIS A 453 4.29 -12.21 5.10
CA HIS A 453 5.35 -11.42 4.46
C HIS A 453 4.78 -10.27 3.59
N ARG A 454 3.69 -10.51 2.85
CA ARG A 454 3.03 -9.47 2.05
C ARG A 454 2.56 -8.28 2.88
N LEU A 455 2.18 -8.52 4.13
CA LEU A 455 1.68 -7.51 5.05
C LEU A 455 2.78 -6.90 5.93
N GLY A 456 4.05 -7.25 5.69
CA GLY A 456 5.16 -6.82 6.55
C GLY A 456 5.15 -7.47 7.94
N ILE A 457 4.37 -8.54 8.12
CA ILE A 457 4.32 -9.32 9.36
C ILE A 457 5.43 -10.37 9.31
N GLU A 458 6.09 -10.62 10.45
CA GLU A 458 7.08 -11.70 10.59
C GLU A 458 6.50 -13.01 10.03
N MET A 459 7.27 -13.73 9.20
CA MET A 459 6.75 -14.90 8.46
C MET A 459 7.07 -16.23 9.15
N HIS A 460 7.94 -16.22 10.16
CA HIS A 460 8.46 -17.41 10.83
C HIS A 460 7.75 -17.76 12.15
N GLY A 461 6.76 -16.97 12.58
CA GLY A 461 5.94 -17.27 13.75
C GLY A 461 5.02 -18.48 13.59
N ASN A 462 4.32 -18.84 14.67
CA ASN A 462 3.40 -19.98 14.68
C ASN A 462 2.00 -19.55 14.25
N LEU A 463 1.51 -20.10 13.15
CA LEU A 463 0.18 -19.86 12.62
C LEU A 463 -0.72 -21.07 12.87
N TYR A 464 -1.77 -20.89 13.65
CA TYR A 464 -2.76 -21.91 14.00
C TYR A 464 -4.08 -21.63 13.29
N LYS A 465 -4.78 -22.68 12.87
CA LYS A 465 -6.16 -22.57 12.35
C LYS A 465 -7.11 -23.35 13.24
N PRO A 466 -7.77 -22.71 14.21
CA PRO A 466 -8.71 -23.40 15.10
C PRO A 466 -9.80 -24.15 14.34
N PHE A 467 -10.14 -25.33 14.85
CA PHE A 467 -11.20 -26.21 14.38
C PHE A 467 -11.94 -26.74 15.60
N TYR A 468 -13.02 -26.07 16.00
CA TYR A 468 -13.70 -26.27 17.29
C TYR A 468 -12.81 -25.99 18.51
N GLY A 469 -11.89 -25.04 18.38
CA GLY A 469 -11.03 -24.54 19.45
C GLY A 469 -11.51 -23.19 19.96
N ASN A 470 -12.03 -23.13 21.18
CA ASN A 470 -12.65 -21.96 21.83
C ASN A 470 -11.74 -21.25 22.85
N LEU A 471 -10.44 -21.55 22.84
CA LEU A 471 -9.43 -21.09 23.79
C LEU A 471 -9.66 -21.51 25.25
N GLY A 472 -10.32 -22.66 25.49
CA GLY A 472 -10.48 -23.25 26.81
C GLY A 472 -9.35 -24.20 27.24
N LEU A 473 -9.22 -24.42 28.55
CA LEU A 473 -8.31 -25.41 29.13
C LEU A 473 -8.77 -26.84 28.85
N GLU A 474 -7.82 -27.71 28.47
CA GLU A 474 -8.07 -29.10 28.14
C GLU A 474 -6.97 -30.00 28.72
N GLU A 475 -7.32 -31.22 29.13
CA GLU A 475 -6.40 -32.08 29.89
C GLU A 475 -5.39 -32.84 29.00
N SER A 476 -5.56 -32.84 27.68
CA SER A 476 -4.82 -33.72 26.76
C SER A 476 -4.11 -32.93 25.67
N ASP A 477 -2.79 -33.13 25.54
CA ASP A 477 -1.99 -32.54 24.45
C ASP A 477 -2.59 -32.85 23.06
N TRP A 478 -3.15 -34.05 22.89
CA TRP A 478 -3.79 -34.45 21.63
C TRP A 478 -4.91 -33.50 21.21
N TRP A 479 -5.65 -32.94 22.17
CA TRP A 479 -6.70 -31.98 21.90
C TRP A 479 -6.16 -30.74 21.17
N TYR A 480 -5.05 -30.17 21.65
CA TYR A 480 -4.44 -29.00 21.03
C TYR A 480 -3.92 -29.29 19.62
N TRP A 481 -3.36 -30.48 19.39
CA TRP A 481 -2.93 -30.92 18.05
C TRP A 481 -4.09 -31.06 17.06
N GLU A 482 -5.22 -31.60 17.51
CA GLU A 482 -6.40 -31.83 16.67
C GLU A 482 -7.18 -30.54 16.40
N HIS A 483 -7.40 -29.72 17.43
CA HIS A 483 -8.28 -28.55 17.38
C HIS A 483 -7.56 -27.25 17.03
N TYR A 484 -6.22 -27.22 17.08
CA TYR A 484 -5.41 -26.08 16.64
C TYR A 484 -4.30 -26.54 15.70
N PRO A 485 -4.64 -27.07 14.51
CA PRO A 485 -3.66 -27.49 13.54
C PRO A 485 -2.79 -26.31 13.07
N LYS A 486 -1.47 -26.46 13.21
CA LYS A 486 -0.48 -25.51 12.72
C LYS A 486 -0.44 -25.46 11.19
N LYS A 487 -0.23 -24.27 10.64
CA LYS A 487 0.00 -24.01 9.21
C LYS A 487 1.45 -23.71 8.89
N THR A 488 2.16 -23.03 9.79
CA THR A 488 3.62 -22.88 9.80
C THR A 488 4.22 -23.74 10.91
N ASN A 489 5.52 -24.03 10.86
CA ASN A 489 6.23 -24.78 11.92
C ASN A 489 5.53 -26.09 12.36
N ARG A 490 4.92 -26.83 11.42
CA ARG A 490 4.00 -27.96 11.69
C ARG A 490 4.59 -29.12 12.50
N GLN A 491 5.91 -29.13 12.68
CA GLN A 491 6.65 -30.17 13.41
C GLN A 491 6.95 -29.78 14.88
N SER A 492 6.75 -28.52 15.27
CA SER A 492 6.94 -28.05 16.64
C SER A 492 5.67 -28.20 17.48
N GLY A 493 5.82 -28.25 18.81
CA GLY A 493 4.71 -28.38 19.77
C GLY A 493 3.88 -27.11 19.92
N HIS A 494 2.83 -27.20 20.73
CA HIS A 494 1.83 -26.14 20.97
C HIS A 494 2.08 -25.39 22.28
N GLU A 495 3.31 -25.42 22.82
CA GLU A 495 3.61 -24.90 24.16
C GLU A 495 3.27 -23.42 24.32
N ASP A 496 3.48 -22.63 23.26
CA ASP A 496 3.10 -21.21 23.22
C ASP A 496 1.58 -21.00 23.25
N LEU A 497 0.83 -21.79 22.47
CA LEU A 497 -0.62 -21.74 22.47
C LEU A 497 -1.19 -22.16 23.83
N VAL A 498 -0.65 -23.22 24.44
CA VAL A 498 -1.06 -23.68 25.76
C VAL A 498 -0.80 -22.58 26.80
N ALA A 499 0.38 -21.93 26.77
CA ALA A 499 0.67 -20.81 27.65
C ALA A 499 -0.30 -19.63 27.46
N PHE A 500 -0.68 -19.32 26.21
CA PHE A 500 -1.66 -18.27 25.91
C PHE A 500 -3.05 -18.63 26.46
N ILE A 501 -3.50 -19.88 26.27
CA ILE A 501 -4.77 -20.39 26.81
C ILE A 501 -4.74 -20.39 28.34
N GLU A 502 -3.64 -20.80 28.97
CA GLU A 502 -3.48 -20.75 30.43
C GLU A 502 -3.56 -19.30 30.94
N LEU A 503 -2.94 -18.34 30.25
CA LEU A 503 -3.06 -16.92 30.58
C LEU A 503 -4.52 -16.45 30.51
N ILE A 504 -5.24 -16.81 29.44
CA ILE A 504 -6.65 -16.47 29.25
C ILE A 504 -7.55 -17.09 30.32
N ASN A 505 -7.25 -18.29 30.82
CA ASN A 505 -8.15 -19.00 31.73
C ASN A 505 -7.80 -18.84 33.21
N ASN A 506 -6.52 -18.63 33.54
CA ASN A 506 -6.04 -18.65 34.93
C ASN A 506 -5.68 -17.26 35.49
N THR A 507 -5.51 -16.25 34.64
CA THR A 507 -5.23 -14.88 35.13
C THR A 507 -6.47 -14.32 35.82
N PRO A 508 -6.37 -13.85 37.09
CA PRO A 508 -7.49 -13.21 37.78
C PRO A 508 -8.03 -11.99 37.02
N ASP A 509 -9.34 -11.74 37.11
CA ASP A 509 -10.00 -10.68 36.35
C ASP A 509 -9.37 -9.29 36.57
N GLU A 510 -8.92 -8.99 37.79
CA GLU A 510 -8.31 -7.68 38.08
C GLU A 510 -6.91 -7.50 37.46
N GLN A 511 -6.27 -8.59 37.01
CA GLN A 511 -4.93 -8.58 36.41
C GLN A 511 -4.96 -8.87 34.90
N PHE A 512 -6.10 -9.35 34.40
CA PHE A 512 -6.23 -9.76 33.00
C PHE A 512 -5.96 -8.63 32.00
N PRO A 513 -6.44 -7.39 32.17
CA PRO A 513 -6.16 -6.30 31.24
C PRO A 513 -4.67 -6.05 31.03
N ASP A 514 -3.89 -6.03 32.11
CA ASP A 514 -2.45 -5.82 32.05
C ASP A 514 -1.72 -7.06 31.49
N ALA A 515 -2.16 -8.26 31.85
CA ALA A 515 -1.52 -9.49 31.38
C ALA A 515 -1.75 -9.74 29.88
N ILE A 516 -2.96 -9.45 29.37
CA ILE A 516 -3.30 -9.71 27.97
C ILE A 516 -2.66 -8.69 27.03
N THR A 517 -2.51 -7.42 27.43
CA THR A 517 -1.89 -6.37 26.60
C THR A 517 -0.40 -6.60 26.33
N GLU A 518 0.29 -7.33 27.21
CA GLU A 518 1.70 -7.72 27.01
C GLU A 518 1.87 -8.78 25.91
N VAL A 519 0.84 -9.60 25.66
CA VAL A 519 0.94 -10.77 24.78
C VAL A 519 -0.01 -10.76 23.60
N LEU A 520 -1.01 -9.88 23.55
CA LEU A 520 -1.98 -9.79 22.45
C LEU A 520 -1.93 -8.39 21.84
N ASP A 521 -1.97 -8.30 20.51
CA ASP A 521 -2.34 -7.05 19.84
C ASP A 521 -3.83 -6.75 20.10
N VAL A 522 -4.10 -6.05 21.21
CA VAL A 522 -5.46 -5.74 21.66
C VAL A 522 -6.20 -4.86 20.67
N ASN A 523 -5.53 -3.89 20.04
CA ASN A 523 -6.18 -3.00 19.07
C ASN A 523 -6.61 -3.79 17.83
N GLY A 524 -5.69 -4.55 17.23
CA GLY A 524 -6.02 -5.41 16.08
C GLY A 524 -7.09 -6.44 16.41
N TRP A 525 -7.11 -6.96 17.65
CA TRP A 525 -8.18 -7.85 18.13
C TRP A 525 -9.54 -7.16 18.21
N LEU A 526 -9.60 -5.93 18.75
CA LEU A 526 -10.85 -5.16 18.88
C LEU A 526 -11.42 -4.80 17.49
N ASP A 527 -10.56 -4.46 16.53
CA ASP A 527 -10.95 -4.22 15.14
C ASP A 527 -11.48 -5.48 14.47
N TRP A 528 -10.77 -6.60 14.59
CA TRP A 528 -11.22 -7.91 14.10
C TRP A 528 -12.58 -8.28 14.68
N TYR A 529 -12.76 -8.09 16.00
CA TYR A 529 -14.01 -8.43 16.67
C TYR A 529 -15.16 -7.50 16.25
N ALA A 530 -14.90 -6.18 16.13
CA ALA A 530 -15.90 -5.21 15.65
C ALA A 530 -16.44 -5.56 14.27
N VAL A 531 -15.56 -5.90 13.31
CA VAL A 531 -15.99 -6.29 11.96
C VAL A 531 -16.83 -7.57 11.98
N ASN A 532 -16.46 -8.57 12.77
CA ASN A 532 -17.26 -9.80 12.89
C ASN A 532 -18.66 -9.53 13.47
N ILE A 533 -18.78 -8.63 14.45
CA ILE A 533 -20.08 -8.21 14.99
C ILE A 533 -20.90 -7.47 13.93
N LEU A 534 -20.28 -6.63 13.10
CA LEU A 534 -20.97 -5.91 12.01
C LEU A 534 -21.50 -6.87 10.93
N ILE A 535 -20.71 -7.86 10.51
CA ILE A 535 -21.14 -8.84 9.50
C ILE A 535 -21.96 -9.98 10.10
N GLY A 536 -22.07 -10.06 11.43
CA GLY A 536 -22.83 -11.08 12.14
C GLY A 536 -22.22 -12.48 12.07
N ASN A 537 -20.89 -12.59 11.97
CA ASN A 537 -20.20 -13.87 11.93
C ASN A 537 -20.02 -14.45 13.35
N PHE A 538 -20.77 -15.49 13.69
CA PHE A 538 -20.63 -16.21 14.98
C PHE A 538 -19.72 -17.44 14.91
N GLU A 539 -19.38 -17.90 13.71
CA GLU A 539 -18.49 -19.04 13.54
C GLU A 539 -17.07 -18.72 14.01
N MET A 540 -16.72 -17.43 14.13
CA MET A 540 -15.44 -16.95 14.65
C MET A 540 -15.11 -17.44 16.07
N THR A 541 -16.12 -17.84 16.85
CA THR A 541 -15.96 -18.16 18.28
C THR A 541 -15.09 -19.40 18.52
N ASN A 542 -15.11 -20.39 17.65
CA ASN A 542 -14.30 -21.61 17.83
C ASN A 542 -13.69 -22.17 16.54
N LYS A 543 -13.87 -21.46 15.42
CA LYS A 543 -13.27 -21.73 14.10
C LYS A 543 -13.25 -20.42 13.31
N ASN A 544 -13.07 -20.48 11.99
CA ASN A 544 -13.22 -19.32 11.10
C ASN A 544 -12.33 -18.11 11.48
N HIS A 545 -11.13 -18.40 11.98
CA HIS A 545 -10.04 -17.45 12.15
C HIS A 545 -8.70 -18.20 12.13
N TYR A 546 -7.61 -17.45 12.11
CA TYR A 546 -6.28 -17.95 12.46
C TYR A 546 -5.79 -17.23 13.72
N LEU A 547 -4.99 -17.94 14.51
CA LEU A 547 -4.19 -17.36 15.59
C LEU A 547 -2.75 -17.34 15.12
N TYR A 548 -2.11 -16.17 15.12
CA TYR A 548 -0.72 -16.02 14.76
C TYR A 548 0.08 -15.56 15.98
N HIS A 549 1.12 -16.30 16.34
CA HIS A 549 2.05 -15.92 17.39
C HIS A 549 3.37 -15.49 16.76
N ASP A 550 3.66 -14.20 16.86
CA ASP A 550 4.89 -13.59 16.37
C ASP A 550 6.05 -13.90 17.33
N SER A 551 6.97 -14.75 16.88
CA SER A 551 8.14 -15.14 17.67
C SER A 551 9.14 -14.00 17.92
N SER A 552 9.07 -12.90 17.14
CA SER A 552 9.99 -11.77 17.29
C SER A 552 9.56 -10.82 18.40
N THR A 553 8.25 -10.64 18.59
CA THR A 553 7.66 -9.75 19.59
C THR A 553 7.04 -10.49 20.78
N GLY A 554 6.75 -11.78 20.63
CA GLY A 554 5.99 -12.57 21.60
C GLY A 554 4.49 -12.26 21.61
N ARG A 555 3.99 -11.50 20.61
CA ARG A 555 2.59 -11.07 20.55
C ARG A 555 1.74 -11.95 19.66
N TRP A 556 0.48 -12.10 20.05
CA TRP A 556 -0.56 -12.80 19.34
C TRP A 556 -1.37 -11.83 18.49
N MET A 557 -1.78 -12.31 17.31
CA MET A 557 -2.70 -11.66 16.40
C MET A 557 -3.81 -12.64 16.01
N ILE A 558 -4.99 -12.12 15.70
CA ILE A 558 -6.10 -12.91 15.14
C ILE A 558 -6.37 -12.42 13.72
N LEU A 559 -6.52 -13.38 12.80
CA LEU A 559 -6.73 -13.10 11.37
C LEU A 559 -8.06 -13.72 10.91
N PRO A 560 -8.88 -13.01 10.11
CA PRO A 560 -10.18 -13.49 9.68
C PRO A 560 -10.07 -14.64 8.67
N TRP A 561 -11.04 -15.56 8.70
CA TRP A 561 -11.15 -16.66 7.74
C TRP A 561 -12.59 -17.16 7.62
N ASP A 562 -13.00 -17.63 6.44
CA ASP A 562 -14.30 -18.29 6.20
C ASP A 562 -15.51 -17.44 6.69
N VAL A 563 -15.72 -16.33 5.99
CA VAL A 563 -16.73 -15.31 6.34
C VAL A 563 -17.97 -15.39 5.44
N ASP A 564 -18.21 -16.54 4.81
CA ASP A 564 -19.32 -16.77 3.88
C ASP A 564 -20.68 -16.89 4.60
N ILE A 565 -20.71 -17.43 5.82
CA ILE A 565 -21.90 -17.44 6.70
C ILE A 565 -21.93 -16.13 7.50
N SER A 566 -22.31 -15.05 6.80
CA SER A 566 -22.39 -13.69 7.35
C SER A 566 -23.46 -12.88 6.61
N PHE A 567 -23.62 -11.59 6.92
CA PHE A 567 -24.58 -10.68 6.29
C PHE A 567 -26.00 -11.26 6.22
N GLY A 568 -26.46 -11.80 7.34
CA GLY A 568 -27.82 -12.29 7.49
C GLY A 568 -28.04 -13.76 7.17
N HIS A 569 -27.03 -14.46 6.69
CA HIS A 569 -27.07 -15.91 6.52
C HIS A 569 -26.62 -16.59 7.82
N ASN A 570 -27.52 -17.31 8.50
CA ASN A 570 -27.25 -18.00 9.75
C ASN A 570 -27.51 -19.51 9.62
N GLU A 571 -26.74 -20.35 10.32
CA GLU A 571 -26.87 -21.83 10.28
C GLU A 571 -28.02 -22.37 11.19
N GLY A 572 -28.73 -21.50 11.93
CA GLY A 572 -29.61 -21.87 13.05
C GLY A 572 -31.06 -22.29 12.75
N ASN A 573 -31.49 -22.29 11.48
CA ASN A 573 -32.88 -22.62 11.08
C ASN A 573 -33.07 -24.15 10.87
N PRO A 574 -34.26 -24.75 11.07
CA PRO A 574 -34.57 -26.14 10.66
C PRO A 574 -34.22 -26.51 9.20
N TYR A 575 -33.91 -25.54 8.33
CA TYR A 575 -33.41 -25.74 6.97
C TYR A 575 -31.86 -25.73 6.82
N GLY A 576 -31.10 -25.49 7.90
CA GLY A 576 -29.63 -25.59 7.96
C GLY A 576 -28.89 -24.59 7.07
N LEU A 577 -27.75 -24.99 6.49
CA LEU A 577 -26.92 -24.18 5.57
C LEU A 577 -27.69 -23.58 4.38
N PHE A 578 -28.88 -24.08 4.06
CA PHE A 578 -29.75 -23.59 2.98
C PHE A 578 -30.80 -22.59 3.48
N ASP A 579 -30.60 -22.00 4.67
CA ASP A 579 -31.45 -20.92 5.17
C ASP A 579 -31.55 -19.78 4.14
N ARG A 580 -32.72 -19.16 4.11
CA ARG A 580 -33.10 -18.11 3.18
C ARG A 580 -33.70 -16.91 3.90
N ASP A 581 -33.92 -17.04 5.21
CA ASP A 581 -34.35 -15.94 6.05
C ASP A 581 -33.13 -15.09 6.41
N ILE A 582 -33.27 -13.78 6.26
CA ILE A 582 -32.22 -12.82 6.61
C ILE A 582 -32.42 -12.43 8.08
N SER A 583 -31.41 -12.67 8.90
CA SER A 583 -31.40 -12.26 10.32
C SER A 583 -30.31 -11.23 10.61
N TRP A 584 -30.69 -10.08 11.14
CA TRP A 584 -29.78 -8.96 11.46
C TRP A 584 -29.62 -8.72 12.96
N ASP A 585 -30.37 -9.45 13.78
CA ASP A 585 -30.52 -9.33 15.23
C ASP A 585 -29.58 -10.24 16.02
N ASN A 586 -28.52 -10.71 15.36
CA ASN A 586 -27.36 -11.36 15.95
C ASN A 586 -26.83 -10.57 17.18
N PRO A 587 -26.72 -11.12 18.40
CA PRO A 587 -26.28 -10.37 19.57
C PRO A 587 -24.96 -9.58 19.38
N ILE A 588 -24.83 -8.47 20.11
CA ILE A 588 -23.66 -7.55 20.03
C ILE A 588 -22.39 -8.10 20.70
N ASP A 589 -22.53 -9.05 21.62
CA ASP A 589 -21.50 -9.54 22.52
C ASP A 589 -21.11 -11.00 22.26
N THR A 590 -21.24 -11.41 21.00
CA THR A 590 -21.33 -12.78 20.46
C THR A 590 -22.60 -13.53 20.76
N GLY A 591 -23.27 -13.25 21.88
CA GLY A 591 -24.42 -14.02 22.33
C GLY A 591 -24.05 -15.50 22.53
N ALA A 592 -24.31 -16.04 23.72
CA ALA A 592 -24.46 -17.48 23.80
C ALA A 592 -25.68 -17.88 22.94
N ASP A 593 -25.42 -18.27 21.69
CA ASP A 593 -26.41 -18.90 20.83
C ASP A 593 -27.04 -20.08 21.60
N PRO A 594 -28.35 -20.38 21.48
CA PRO A 594 -28.88 -21.69 21.84
C PRO A 594 -28.08 -22.90 21.30
N THR A 595 -27.15 -22.75 20.34
CA THR A 595 -26.20 -23.79 19.90
C THR A 595 -25.04 -24.08 20.86
N GLY A 596 -24.74 -23.19 21.82
CA GLY A 596 -23.67 -23.37 22.80
C GLY A 596 -22.24 -23.10 22.30
N LYS A 597 -22.06 -22.33 21.23
CA LYS A 597 -20.75 -21.82 20.79
C LYS A 597 -20.30 -20.68 21.70
N TYR A 598 -19.02 -20.67 22.08
CA TYR A 598 -18.43 -19.67 22.99
C TYR A 598 -16.92 -19.55 22.73
N ASN A 599 -16.31 -18.47 23.22
CA ASN A 599 -14.87 -18.25 23.14
C ASN A 599 -14.38 -17.57 24.43
N HIS A 600 -13.44 -18.20 25.13
CA HIS A 600 -12.96 -17.68 26.40
C HIS A 600 -12.27 -16.32 26.28
N LEU A 601 -11.51 -16.06 25.21
CA LEU A 601 -10.86 -14.78 25.03
C LEU A 601 -11.89 -13.67 24.80
N ILE A 602 -12.92 -13.92 23.98
CA ILE A 602 -14.00 -12.94 23.74
C ILE A 602 -14.70 -12.59 25.05
N ASP A 603 -15.11 -13.60 25.83
CA ASP A 603 -15.79 -13.39 27.11
C ASP A 603 -14.93 -12.53 28.05
N ARG A 604 -13.67 -12.91 28.25
CA ARG A 604 -12.73 -12.16 29.12
C ARG A 604 -12.49 -10.74 28.62
N MET A 605 -12.32 -10.54 27.32
CA MET A 605 -12.10 -9.20 26.73
C MET A 605 -13.33 -8.32 26.88
N MET A 606 -14.54 -8.86 26.68
CA MET A 606 -15.80 -8.10 26.79
C MET A 606 -16.26 -7.89 28.25
N ASP A 607 -15.72 -8.65 29.20
CA ASP A 607 -15.92 -8.40 30.64
C ASP A 607 -15.07 -7.22 31.16
N VAL A 608 -13.97 -6.86 30.48
CA VAL A 608 -13.16 -5.67 30.80
C VAL A 608 -13.88 -4.41 30.30
N PRO A 609 -14.30 -3.48 31.19
CA PRO A 609 -15.06 -2.30 30.79
C PRO A 609 -14.35 -1.43 29.75
N GLU A 610 -13.04 -1.25 29.86
CA GLU A 610 -12.23 -0.42 28.97
C GLU A 610 -12.16 -1.01 27.56
N PHE A 611 -11.90 -2.32 27.43
CA PHE A 611 -11.89 -2.99 26.12
C PHE A 611 -13.27 -2.98 25.47
N ARG A 612 -14.33 -3.25 26.25
CA ARG A 612 -15.71 -3.15 25.77
C ARG A 612 -16.07 -1.73 25.32
N PHE A 613 -15.58 -0.71 26.01
CA PHE A 613 -15.72 0.70 25.58
C PHE A 613 -15.06 0.95 24.22
N TYR A 614 -13.79 0.56 24.05
CA TYR A 614 -13.09 0.77 22.78
C TYR A 614 -13.69 -0.03 21.62
N HIS A 615 -14.15 -1.25 21.87
CA HIS A 615 -14.93 -2.01 20.89
C HIS A 615 -16.21 -1.26 20.47
N CYS A 616 -16.96 -0.75 21.44
CA CYS A 616 -18.16 0.05 21.17
C CYS A 616 -17.87 1.35 20.41
N ARG A 617 -16.73 1.99 20.70
CA ARG A 617 -16.26 3.16 19.93
C ARG A 617 -16.00 2.75 18.48
N ARG A 618 -15.23 1.68 18.27
CA ARG A 618 -14.91 1.18 16.94
C ARG A 618 -16.14 0.76 16.13
N LEU A 619 -17.12 0.11 16.75
CA LEU A 619 -18.42 -0.18 16.13
C LEU A 619 -19.11 1.11 15.65
N THR A 620 -19.05 2.18 16.43
CA THR A 620 -19.65 3.49 16.06
C THR A 620 -18.97 4.06 14.83
N GLU A 621 -17.64 4.11 14.84
CA GLU A 621 -16.82 4.64 13.76
C GLU A 621 -17.09 3.88 12.46
N LEU A 622 -17.00 2.55 12.52
CA LEU A 622 -17.24 1.70 11.35
C LEU A 622 -18.67 1.81 10.81
N MET A 623 -19.71 1.85 11.66
CA MET A 623 -21.09 2.05 11.18
C MET A 623 -21.32 3.41 10.52
N ALA A 624 -20.61 4.44 10.97
CA ALA A 624 -20.69 5.79 10.40
C ALA A 624 -19.90 5.93 9.09
N ASP A 625 -18.90 5.08 8.87
CA ASP A 625 -17.95 5.18 7.77
C ASP A 625 -17.96 3.91 6.89
N GLU A 626 -17.01 3.00 7.09
CA GLU A 626 -16.76 1.85 6.21
C GLU A 626 -17.92 0.84 6.09
N PHE A 627 -18.77 0.70 7.11
CA PHE A 627 -19.96 -0.16 7.08
C PHE A 627 -21.25 0.61 6.77
N SER A 628 -21.16 1.92 6.51
CA SER A 628 -22.32 2.75 6.21
C SER A 628 -22.99 2.34 4.89
N PRO A 629 -24.30 2.61 4.71
CA PRO A 629 -24.97 2.42 3.42
C PRO A 629 -24.29 3.17 2.26
N ALA A 630 -23.68 4.33 2.54
CA ALA A 630 -23.02 5.15 1.53
C ALA A 630 -21.78 4.44 0.95
N GLU A 631 -21.02 3.74 1.79
CA GLU A 631 -19.82 3.01 1.38
C GLU A 631 -20.14 1.59 0.90
N MET A 632 -21.02 0.87 1.59
CA MET A 632 -21.26 -0.54 1.30
C MET A 632 -22.13 -0.77 0.06
N PHE A 633 -23.14 0.06 -0.19
CA PHE A 633 -24.12 -0.21 -1.25
C PHE A 633 -23.51 -0.12 -2.66
N PRO A 634 -22.72 0.91 -3.00
CA PRO A 634 -22.04 0.97 -4.29
C PRO A 634 -21.13 -0.24 -4.52
N ARG A 635 -20.37 -0.66 -3.51
CA ARG A 635 -19.47 -1.82 -3.60
C ARG A 635 -20.22 -3.13 -3.86
N ILE A 636 -21.35 -3.33 -3.19
CA ILE A 636 -22.23 -4.49 -3.41
C ILE A 636 -22.73 -4.49 -4.86
N ASP A 637 -23.23 -3.34 -5.33
CA ASP A 637 -23.80 -3.22 -6.68
C ASP A 637 -22.74 -3.42 -7.77
N GLU A 638 -21.56 -2.81 -7.60
CA GLU A 638 -20.44 -2.93 -8.53
C GLU A 638 -19.91 -4.37 -8.59
N THR A 639 -19.76 -5.02 -7.43
CA THR A 639 -19.30 -6.41 -7.36
C THR A 639 -20.35 -7.35 -7.96
N PHE A 640 -21.64 -7.12 -7.69
CA PHE A 640 -22.71 -7.90 -8.29
C PHE A 640 -22.73 -7.79 -9.81
N ALA A 641 -22.62 -6.55 -10.34
CA ALA A 641 -22.52 -6.32 -11.78
C ALA A 641 -21.30 -7.02 -12.40
N TYR A 642 -20.16 -7.05 -11.69
CA TYR A 642 -18.95 -7.77 -12.09
C TYR A 642 -19.12 -9.28 -12.19
N ILE A 643 -19.90 -9.89 -11.31
CA ILE A 643 -20.08 -11.35 -11.32
C ILE A 643 -21.32 -11.82 -12.10
N TYR A 644 -22.27 -10.94 -12.41
CA TYR A 644 -23.62 -11.28 -12.88
C TYR A 644 -23.60 -12.28 -14.05
N ASP A 645 -22.97 -11.94 -15.17
CA ASP A 645 -22.95 -12.79 -16.37
C ASP A 645 -22.31 -14.16 -16.11
N ALA A 646 -21.23 -14.18 -15.33
CA ALA A 646 -20.52 -15.42 -15.00
C ALA A 646 -21.36 -16.33 -14.07
N ALA A 647 -22.08 -15.75 -13.11
CA ALA A 647 -22.95 -16.45 -12.19
C ALA A 647 -24.23 -16.97 -12.86
N ILE A 648 -24.80 -16.21 -13.81
CA ILE A 648 -25.96 -16.66 -14.62
C ILE A 648 -25.58 -17.83 -15.52
N ALA A 649 -24.40 -17.76 -16.15
CA ALA A 649 -23.88 -18.83 -17.01
C ALA A 649 -23.44 -20.08 -16.25
N ASP A 650 -23.28 -20.01 -14.92
CA ASP A 650 -22.77 -21.12 -14.10
C ASP A 650 -23.77 -22.30 -14.08
N PRO A 651 -23.42 -23.46 -14.66
CA PRO A 651 -24.31 -24.61 -14.72
C PRO A 651 -24.40 -25.35 -13.37
N ASN A 652 -23.46 -25.12 -12.46
CA ASN A 652 -23.34 -25.81 -11.17
C ASN A 652 -23.71 -24.92 -9.97
N ARG A 653 -24.07 -23.64 -10.18
CA ARG A 653 -24.58 -22.75 -9.13
C ARG A 653 -25.89 -23.30 -8.57
N TRP A 654 -26.09 -23.13 -7.26
CA TRP A 654 -27.37 -23.44 -6.63
C TRP A 654 -28.47 -22.47 -7.10
N ARG A 655 -29.62 -23.00 -7.52
CA ARG A 655 -30.76 -22.25 -8.09
C ARG A 655 -32.05 -22.49 -7.28
N PRO A 656 -32.14 -21.97 -6.06
CA PRO A 656 -33.32 -22.17 -5.21
C PRO A 656 -34.58 -21.46 -5.75
N ASP A 657 -34.41 -20.42 -6.55
CA ASP A 657 -35.46 -19.69 -7.26
C ASP A 657 -36.26 -20.58 -8.22
N GLU A 658 -35.58 -21.44 -8.99
CA GLU A 658 -36.21 -22.40 -9.90
C GLU A 658 -37.00 -23.50 -9.16
N LEU A 659 -36.65 -23.77 -7.90
CA LEU A 659 -37.20 -24.86 -7.11
C LEU A 659 -38.33 -24.41 -6.17
N TYR A 660 -38.29 -23.18 -5.66
CA TYR A 660 -39.14 -22.75 -4.53
C TYR A 660 -39.74 -21.34 -4.63
N GLY A 661 -39.46 -20.57 -5.69
CA GLY A 661 -40.21 -19.36 -6.05
C GLY A 661 -40.15 -18.16 -5.08
N THR A 662 -38.93 -17.60 -4.86
CA THR A 662 -38.50 -16.33 -4.17
C THR A 662 -37.67 -16.58 -2.90
N PRO A 663 -36.61 -15.80 -2.58
CA PRO A 663 -35.70 -14.99 -3.41
C PRO A 663 -34.58 -15.82 -4.06
N GLY A 664 -33.91 -15.30 -5.10
CA GLY A 664 -32.81 -15.94 -5.82
C GLY A 664 -31.57 -15.05 -5.94
N PHE A 665 -30.59 -15.46 -6.76
CA PHE A 665 -29.32 -14.73 -6.94
C PHE A 665 -29.50 -13.25 -7.30
N GLU A 666 -30.51 -12.91 -8.11
CA GLU A 666 -30.78 -11.52 -8.51
C GLU A 666 -31.26 -10.62 -7.36
N ASP A 667 -31.79 -11.20 -6.29
CA ASP A 667 -32.21 -10.47 -5.09
C ASP A 667 -31.05 -10.24 -4.10
N GLY A 668 -29.87 -10.83 -4.38
CA GLY A 668 -28.73 -10.84 -3.46
C GLY A 668 -28.24 -9.46 -3.01
N PRO A 669 -28.09 -8.46 -3.91
CA PRO A 669 -27.73 -7.11 -3.52
C PRO A 669 -28.72 -6.49 -2.52
N ASP A 670 -30.01 -6.62 -2.77
CA ASP A 670 -31.06 -6.06 -1.91
C ASP A 670 -31.09 -6.77 -0.55
N GLU A 671 -30.80 -8.06 -0.51
CA GLU A 671 -30.63 -8.85 0.71
C GLU A 671 -29.48 -8.32 1.58
N LEU A 672 -28.28 -8.12 1.01
CA LEU A 672 -27.14 -7.56 1.75
C LEU A 672 -27.40 -6.13 2.23
N LYS A 673 -28.01 -5.29 1.39
CA LYS A 673 -28.37 -3.91 1.76
C LYS A 673 -29.42 -3.85 2.87
N THR A 674 -30.38 -4.77 2.84
CA THR A 674 -31.41 -4.91 3.89
C THR A 674 -30.76 -5.33 5.20
N TYR A 675 -29.85 -6.31 5.17
CA TYR A 675 -29.09 -6.71 6.34
C TYR A 675 -28.34 -5.52 6.94
N ILE A 676 -27.53 -4.81 6.15
CA ILE A 676 -26.70 -3.69 6.63
C ILE A 676 -27.55 -2.61 7.30
N THR A 677 -28.64 -2.20 6.64
CA THR A 677 -29.55 -1.17 7.17
C THR A 677 -30.14 -1.58 8.52
N ASN A 678 -30.66 -2.80 8.61
CA ASN A 678 -31.30 -3.27 9.83
C ASN A 678 -30.28 -3.58 10.93
N ARG A 679 -29.08 -4.03 10.55
CA ARG A 679 -27.98 -4.33 11.47
C ARG A 679 -27.50 -3.07 12.17
N ILE A 680 -27.34 -1.97 11.45
CA ILE A 680 -26.97 -0.67 12.03
C ILE A 680 -28.02 -0.24 13.06
N GLN A 681 -29.31 -0.27 12.69
CA GLN A 681 -30.41 0.12 13.60
C GLN A 681 -30.48 -0.77 14.85
N PHE A 682 -30.26 -2.07 14.68
CA PHE A 682 -30.20 -3.03 15.77
C PHE A 682 -29.04 -2.71 16.71
N LEU A 683 -27.83 -2.56 16.18
CA LEU A 683 -26.64 -2.26 16.98
C LEU A 683 -26.74 -0.90 17.67
N GLU A 684 -27.28 0.13 17.04
CA GLU A 684 -27.58 1.42 17.69
C GLU A 684 -28.46 1.26 18.93
N THR A 685 -29.41 0.33 18.90
CA THR A 685 -30.28 0.02 20.04
C THR A 685 -29.53 -0.78 21.11
N GLU A 686 -28.88 -1.88 20.75
CA GLU A 686 -28.19 -2.77 21.71
C GLU A 686 -27.03 -2.07 22.43
N ARG A 687 -26.31 -1.18 21.73
CA ARG A 687 -25.21 -0.40 22.29
C ARG A 687 -25.63 0.44 23.49
N THR A 688 -26.89 0.85 23.61
CA THR A 688 -27.38 1.62 24.77
C THR A 688 -27.31 0.84 26.08
N THR A 689 -27.28 -0.49 26.02
CA THR A 689 -27.20 -1.37 27.20
C THR A 689 -25.84 -2.06 27.28
N PHE A 690 -25.25 -2.44 26.15
CA PHE A 690 -23.99 -3.16 26.12
C PHE A 690 -22.77 -2.26 26.34
N CYS A 691 -22.76 -1.06 25.77
CA CYS A 691 -21.62 -0.17 25.87
C CYS A 691 -21.56 0.47 27.26
N PRO A 692 -20.44 0.34 27.99
CA PRO A 692 -20.33 0.93 29.30
C PRO A 692 -20.22 2.45 29.17
N ASP A 693 -20.89 3.16 30.07
CA ASP A 693 -20.75 4.60 30.25
C ASP A 693 -19.49 4.87 31.07
N LEU A 694 -18.34 4.84 30.38
CA LEU A 694 -17.04 5.17 30.95
C LEU A 694 -16.66 6.59 30.54
N GLU A 695 -16.45 7.43 31.55
CA GLU A 695 -15.57 8.58 31.40
C GLU A 695 -14.13 8.07 31.37
N VAL A 696 -13.74 7.44 30.26
CA VAL A 696 -12.31 7.22 30.01
C VAL A 696 -11.66 8.60 29.94
N PRO A 697 -10.60 8.86 30.70
CA PRO A 697 -9.87 10.11 30.58
C PRO A 697 -9.44 10.23 29.12
N LEU A 698 -9.91 11.29 28.44
CA LEU A 698 -9.46 11.63 27.11
C LEU A 698 -7.94 11.72 27.17
N THR A 699 -7.27 10.68 26.71
CA THR A 699 -5.83 10.67 26.58
C THR A 699 -5.57 11.27 25.21
N VAL A 700 -5.50 12.59 25.19
CA VAL A 700 -4.95 13.29 24.04
C VAL A 700 -3.47 12.93 24.03
N ASN A 701 -3.06 12.06 23.11
CA ASN A 701 -1.63 11.78 22.94
C ASN A 701 -0.86 13.07 22.60
N GLU A 702 -1.52 14.00 21.90
CA GLU A 702 -1.01 15.35 21.56
C GLU A 702 -2.15 16.25 21.04
N PHE A 703 -2.15 17.54 21.41
CA PHE A 703 -2.98 18.57 20.78
C PHE A 703 -2.11 19.29 19.76
N MET A 704 -2.51 19.34 18.49
CA MET A 704 -1.91 20.29 17.54
C MET A 704 -2.88 21.44 17.33
N ALA A 705 -2.56 22.61 17.89
CA ALA A 705 -3.31 23.83 17.61
C ALA A 705 -2.92 24.39 16.23
N ASP A 706 -3.89 24.49 15.32
CA ASP A 706 -3.80 25.36 14.15
C ASP A 706 -3.59 26.81 14.61
N ASN A 707 -2.42 27.38 14.27
CA ASN A 707 -1.82 28.49 14.99
C ASN A 707 -2.28 29.87 14.49
N ALA A 708 -3.60 30.10 14.43
CA ALA A 708 -4.15 31.42 14.10
C ALA A 708 -4.39 32.31 15.34
N SER A 709 -4.43 31.77 16.56
CA SER A 709 -4.52 32.56 17.80
C SER A 709 -4.14 31.76 19.05
N THR A 710 -3.11 32.23 19.79
CA THR A 710 -2.68 31.66 21.08
C THR A 710 -3.56 32.16 22.24
N VAL A 711 -4.12 31.25 23.04
CA VAL A 711 -4.82 31.55 24.30
C VAL A 711 -3.88 31.19 25.46
N ALA A 712 -3.57 32.15 26.34
CA ALA A 712 -2.78 31.91 27.54
C ALA A 712 -3.56 31.09 28.57
N ASP A 713 -2.86 30.29 29.37
CA ASP A 713 -3.45 29.51 30.45
C ASP A 713 -3.82 30.37 31.67
N GLU A 714 -4.30 29.73 32.75
CA GLU A 714 -4.71 30.39 33.99
C GLU A 714 -3.55 31.04 34.77
N ALA A 715 -2.31 30.65 34.48
CA ALA A 715 -1.08 31.25 35.02
C ALA A 715 -0.56 32.41 34.14
N GLY A 716 -1.10 32.58 32.94
CA GLY A 716 -0.66 33.57 31.96
C GLY A 716 0.52 33.10 31.12
N ASP A 717 0.80 31.80 31.15
CA ASP A 717 1.83 31.14 30.36
C ASP A 717 1.22 30.65 29.04
N TYR A 718 2.03 30.70 27.99
CA TYR A 718 1.70 30.17 26.68
C TYR A 718 2.48 28.86 26.56
N ASP A 719 1.88 27.76 27.00
CA ASP A 719 2.47 26.45 26.79
C ASP A 719 2.38 26.09 25.30
N ASP A 720 3.47 25.58 24.74
CA ASP A 720 3.48 24.87 23.45
C ASP A 720 2.84 23.50 23.73
N TRP A 721 1.64 23.26 23.18
CA TRP A 721 0.96 21.97 23.30
C TRP A 721 1.37 21.09 22.13
#